data_AF-A0A4P8S4K1-F1
#
_entry.id   AF-A0A4P8S4K1-F1
#
_cell.length_a   1.000
_cell.length_b   1.000
_cell.length_c   1.000
_cell.angle_alpha   90.00
_cell.angle_beta   90.00
_cell.angle_gamma   90.00
#
_symmetry.space_group_name_H-M   'P 1'
#
loop_
_entity.id
_entity.type
_entity.pdbx_description
1 polymer ?
#
loop_
_entity_poly.entity_id
_entity_poly.type
_entity_poly.pdbx_seq_one_letter_code
_entity_poly.pdbx_strand_id
1 'polypeptide(L)'
;MQIQEAIVINVDIKNPTIINQPQVTQNDSNAFLVNIFDGGKPLNLDGVANITIAHTRYDRKVIVTGGTKVGTNQVKFIVDRPETSVTGQVDAVVQLYNAESRISTLTFSYRVIADPTNNYTPSDSEKTLIEVVLNDGPLRIQEAIEAGEYATDQGDYAKAQGEYATGQANYATEQGDYAKSQGDTVKGSVDTMNARLDNLVTNTGNSTTEIVDARLGADNVARQNVGALVREIHGQQLDSARQTTTLAQGTSVVNASSNALANVEIEGRTLTSLGNSNLQSGKKYVLADNKTKMIAKGSMGEVVTGVAKFTNNYLTTTANFEGKVSGSAVANPHVLKGSDNSSGNTSLLIPSSTSFFESGNYASATKLDGTLYTTSRSASGVIAQQLFSFNIIEQVERTLGRIPKDTVADKVQWLKDNVKQLTANWHGFGSSVGGNKANLRVSWSDNSWAGTTNHTSTTVSKLSMSFTDLTAILKNDAFVHFLAYAEPSDGVTASTINTDYIDLVVELKDTAQLDTRPTIIRVENFEGKVSGSTVENPHVAKHASPNLLQSPSGGGWGEFVAHYGFVSNLDGGNYASRASSVNGEIAQTLFSFNLIETVERNIGKIPKSTIADKVQWLKDNLAKLTCNWHGFGSSVGGNRGSLSVWSKSNSSWVFVNALMVSVVSKLTYQNISPSSTSIFDTDGVIHFLAHAEPSDGTTASKINTDYVELEIQLKPTANFTAPKVPLYEVPDDEYNKILVDWNADEVKKRYPVVESTQHLQGVAVTSEGENLLPPFTEWTIHANAKVISPYELEHKPTATGQFNDVTIKASPNTPYAFNIPSGQYGISYFDNKGVEISFSGWKSGIFTFSTPSNTESIRVRLSYLSGDVGRTISFIQPILTLGSTAKPFVPRNPSYLFADVKLGAIGTVKDVLFADNGRWKVRKAVEKDIVLDGSLAWGVFNGDTAKYLYVSNFINSTATLAKEVTNYNGLKLKPYSGYSTATPEDMIRQDIAITVGITVGSKDSGWSNTFVPTDDQMKAYFNGWKYTGDGTTHSWISIVDGTAPSTNTIDYVKANKAPSYTPYKLSYILATPQITDVTDKVEGDVKLNGLTQVNVDSGVIVREKVTPVINTAGTYYDINVTTQPTSLLKNKVLRFISIYKNGIIDTPNWTIASTSNQYGNYRAWIDKSKFDSTAEYTVTYLALEKPLLTTNPLSVKLSYANSIRSALNDTMTKVEDNTTMLSVHEKAIVELYVRVKALEAK
;
A
#
# COMPACT_ATOMS: atom_id res chain seq x y z
N MET A 1 -43.64 69.57 79.76
CA MET A 1 -42.66 69.58 80.87
C MET A 1 -42.70 70.97 81.52
N GLN A 2 -43.84 71.37 82.11
CA GLN A 2 -44.23 71.02 83.48
C GLN A 2 -43.01 71.01 84.39
N ILE A 3 -42.86 72.10 85.14
CA ILE A 3 -42.02 72.15 86.34
C ILE A 3 -42.43 70.91 87.14
N GLN A 4 -41.52 69.94 87.26
CA GLN A 4 -41.77 68.75 88.07
C GLN A 4 -42.23 69.26 89.44
N GLU A 5 -43.44 68.86 89.87
CA GLU A 5 -44.03 69.35 91.11
C GLU A 5 -43.00 69.17 92.23
N ALA A 6 -42.65 70.27 92.90
CA ALA A 6 -41.64 70.22 93.94
C ALA A 6 -42.12 69.25 95.03
N ILE A 7 -41.28 68.28 95.40
CA ILE A 7 -41.64 67.30 96.41
C ILE A 7 -41.79 68.04 97.74
N VAL A 8 -43.03 68.11 98.23
CA VAL A 8 -43.37 68.86 99.43
C VAL A 8 -43.07 68.01 100.66
N ILE A 9 -42.22 68.54 101.53
CA ILE A 9 -41.82 67.88 102.76
C ILE A 9 -42.24 68.77 103.93
N ASN A 10 -43.20 68.31 104.72
CA ASN A 10 -43.61 69.02 105.92
C ASN A 10 -42.77 68.50 107.09
N VAL A 11 -42.08 69.39 107.79
CA VAL A 11 -41.23 69.02 108.92
C VAL A 11 -41.52 69.94 110.09
N ASP A 12 -41.78 69.34 111.25
CA ASP A 12 -41.99 70.04 112.51
C ASP A 12 -40.75 69.94 113.41
N ILE A 13 -40.36 71.06 114.00
CA ILE A 13 -39.15 71.17 114.82
C ILE A 13 -39.33 70.52 116.20
N LYS A 14 -40.54 70.50 116.75
CA LYS A 14 -40.79 70.02 118.12
C LYS A 14 -41.56 68.70 118.18
N ASN A 15 -42.36 68.39 117.16
CA ASN A 15 -43.13 67.14 117.10
C ASN A 15 -42.55 66.17 116.06
N PRO A 16 -42.44 64.87 116.36
CA PRO A 16 -42.01 63.89 115.37
C PRO A 16 -43.03 63.82 114.22
N THR A 17 -42.57 64.08 113.01
CA THR A 17 -43.41 64.10 111.80
C THR A 17 -43.15 62.82 111.00
N ILE A 18 -44.20 62.07 110.65
CA ILE A 18 -44.07 60.89 109.78
C ILE A 18 -43.96 61.39 108.33
N ILE A 19 -42.79 61.18 107.71
CA ILE A 19 -42.51 61.59 106.33
C ILE A 19 -42.37 60.32 105.49
N ASN A 20 -43.20 60.18 104.46
CA ASN A 20 -43.05 59.11 103.47
C ASN A 20 -41.76 59.36 102.68
N GLN A 21 -40.81 58.42 102.74
CA GLN A 21 -39.47 58.57 102.16
C GLN A 21 -39.56 58.90 100.65
N PRO A 22 -39.16 60.11 100.22
CA PRO A 22 -39.20 60.47 98.81
C PRO A 22 -38.22 59.64 98.00
N GLN A 23 -38.56 59.32 96.75
CA GLN A 23 -37.65 58.71 95.79
C GLN A 23 -37.30 59.72 94.70
N VAL A 24 -36.02 59.85 94.39
CA VAL A 24 -35.51 60.70 93.31
C VAL A 24 -34.60 59.88 92.41
N THR A 25 -34.56 60.20 91.13
CA THR A 25 -33.78 59.44 90.15
C THR A 25 -32.31 59.91 90.12
N GLN A 26 -31.38 58.97 89.93
CA GLN A 26 -29.95 59.26 89.87
C GLN A 26 -29.63 60.24 88.72
N ASN A 27 -28.85 61.28 89.00
CA ASN A 27 -28.45 62.34 88.07
C ASN A 27 -29.55 63.32 87.60
N ASP A 28 -30.80 63.17 88.05
CA ASP A 28 -31.87 64.14 87.79
C ASP A 28 -31.83 65.33 88.75
N SER A 29 -32.32 66.47 88.27
CA SER A 29 -32.55 67.70 89.03
C SER A 29 -33.93 67.68 89.69
N ASN A 30 -33.98 67.59 91.02
CA ASN A 30 -35.23 67.51 91.77
C ASN A 30 -35.39 68.72 92.70
N ALA A 31 -36.60 69.27 92.82
CA ALA A 31 -36.87 70.37 93.75
C ALA A 31 -37.58 69.87 95.01
N PHE A 32 -37.02 70.11 96.19
CA PHE A 32 -37.69 69.88 97.47
C PHE A 32 -38.24 71.19 98.01
N LEU A 33 -39.53 71.22 98.32
CA LEU A 33 -40.17 72.34 99.00
C LEU A 33 -40.45 71.95 100.45
N VAL A 34 -39.62 72.43 101.36
CA VAL A 34 -39.70 72.07 102.77
C VAL A 34 -40.53 73.11 103.51
N ASN A 35 -41.67 72.70 104.02
CA ASN A 35 -42.54 73.52 104.86
C ASN A 35 -42.18 73.28 106.32
N ILE A 36 -41.84 74.35 107.03
CA ILE A 36 -41.31 74.26 108.38
C ILE A 36 -42.37 74.68 109.39
N PHE A 37 -42.59 73.83 110.39
CA PHE A 37 -43.54 74.04 111.47
C PHE A 37 -42.83 73.98 112.83
N ASP A 38 -43.37 74.66 113.83
CA ASP A 38 -42.92 74.60 115.23
C ASP A 38 -44.13 74.27 116.12
N GLY A 39 -44.25 73.01 116.55
CA GLY A 39 -45.34 72.57 117.43
C GLY A 39 -46.72 72.54 116.77
N GLY A 40 -46.78 72.22 115.47
CA GLY A 40 -47.96 72.09 114.63
C GLY A 40 -48.37 73.38 113.91
N LYS A 41 -47.64 74.48 114.11
CA LYS A 41 -47.93 75.79 113.49
C LYS A 41 -46.81 76.21 112.53
N PRO A 42 -47.12 76.81 111.36
CA PRO A 42 -46.12 77.33 110.42
C PRO A 42 -45.09 78.25 111.11
N LEU A 43 -43.81 77.96 110.97
CA LEU A 43 -42.74 78.78 111.53
C LEU A 43 -42.41 79.95 110.58
N ASN A 44 -42.56 81.21 111.03
CA ASN A 44 -42.14 82.35 110.22
C ASN A 44 -40.60 82.44 110.13
N LEU A 45 -40.08 82.44 108.90
CA LEU A 45 -38.65 82.47 108.59
C LEU A 45 -38.10 83.87 108.28
N ASP A 46 -38.84 84.97 108.53
CA ASP A 46 -38.41 86.36 108.21
C ASP A 46 -37.12 86.79 108.92
N GLY A 47 -36.74 86.17 110.04
CA GLY A 47 -35.49 86.43 110.76
C GLY A 47 -34.33 85.47 110.47
N VAL A 48 -34.47 84.56 109.50
CA VAL A 48 -33.45 83.56 109.15
C VAL A 48 -32.60 84.09 108.01
N ALA A 49 -31.29 84.26 108.25
CA ALA A 49 -30.38 84.88 107.29
C ALA A 49 -29.82 83.88 106.28
N ASN A 50 -29.50 82.66 106.73
CA ASN A 50 -28.95 81.59 105.89
C ASN A 50 -29.65 80.26 106.16
N ILE A 51 -29.97 79.55 105.07
CA ILE A 51 -30.64 78.25 105.13
C ILE A 51 -29.89 77.28 104.23
N THR A 52 -29.50 76.14 104.79
CA THR A 52 -28.80 75.09 104.05
C THR A 52 -29.38 73.73 104.35
N ILE A 53 -29.14 72.77 103.47
CA ILE A 53 -29.44 71.37 103.67
C ILE A 53 -28.17 70.56 103.44
N ALA A 54 -27.85 69.67 104.37
CA ALA A 54 -26.72 68.76 104.27
C ALA A 54 -27.22 67.37 103.89
N HIS A 55 -26.83 66.89 102.71
CA HIS A 55 -27.15 65.59 102.14
C HIS A 55 -26.01 64.62 102.43
N THR A 56 -26.23 63.63 103.28
CA THR A 56 -25.28 62.55 103.54
C THR A 56 -25.65 61.38 102.65
N ARG A 57 -24.88 61.18 101.58
CA ARG A 57 -25.13 60.12 100.60
C ARG A 57 -24.75 58.74 101.14
N TYR A 58 -25.18 57.70 100.43
CA TYR A 58 -24.90 56.31 100.81
C TYR A 58 -23.41 55.96 100.92
N ASP A 59 -22.55 56.66 100.16
CA ASP A 59 -21.08 56.55 100.24
C ASP A 59 -20.45 57.34 101.42
N ARG A 60 -21.29 57.86 102.33
CA ARG A 60 -20.96 58.68 103.50
C ARG A 60 -20.35 60.05 103.17
N LYS A 61 -20.41 60.50 101.92
CA LYS A 61 -20.00 61.86 101.55
C LYS A 61 -21.13 62.85 101.83
N VAL A 62 -20.81 63.93 102.54
CA VAL A 62 -21.75 65.00 102.87
C VAL A 62 -21.62 66.13 101.84
N ILE A 63 -22.76 66.54 101.27
CA ILE A 63 -22.86 67.64 100.32
C ILE A 63 -23.83 68.66 100.90
N VAL A 64 -23.45 69.93 100.94
CA VAL A 64 -24.28 71.00 101.52
C VAL A 64 -24.78 71.90 100.42
N THR A 65 -26.09 72.09 100.37
CA THR A 65 -26.79 72.83 99.33
C THR A 65 -27.53 74.01 99.94
N GLY A 66 -27.46 75.17 99.28
CA GLY A 66 -28.15 76.39 99.72
C GLY A 66 -29.66 76.31 99.47
N GLY A 67 -30.45 76.75 100.44
CA GLY A 67 -31.90 76.87 100.30
C GLY A 67 -32.33 78.28 99.97
N THR A 68 -33.35 78.43 99.13
CA THR A 68 -33.99 79.72 98.86
C THR A 68 -35.34 79.76 99.57
N LYS A 69 -35.56 80.77 100.41
CA LYS A 69 -36.87 81.00 101.02
C LYS A 69 -37.86 81.46 99.94
N VAL A 70 -38.98 80.76 99.82
CA VAL A 70 -39.98 81.02 98.76
C VAL A 70 -41.37 81.33 99.33
N GLY A 71 -41.55 81.21 100.65
CA GLY A 71 -42.77 81.58 101.37
C GLY A 71 -42.46 81.95 102.81
N THR A 72 -43.48 82.32 103.59
CA THR A 72 -43.31 82.75 105.00
C THR A 72 -42.76 81.64 105.89
N ASN A 73 -43.09 80.36 105.60
CA ASN A 73 -42.58 79.18 106.31
C ASN A 73 -42.00 78.09 105.38
N GLN A 74 -41.69 78.43 104.12
CA GLN A 74 -41.32 77.46 103.09
C GLN A 74 -39.95 77.77 102.49
N VAL A 75 -39.14 76.72 102.35
CA VAL A 75 -37.80 76.80 101.77
C VAL A 75 -37.70 75.81 100.63
N LYS A 76 -37.26 76.29 99.47
CA LYS A 76 -36.99 75.46 98.30
C LYS A 76 -35.50 75.11 98.23
N PHE A 77 -35.21 73.83 98.11
CA PHE A 77 -33.88 73.31 97.83
C PHE A 77 -33.90 72.65 96.45
N ILE A 78 -32.89 72.92 95.64
CA ILE A 78 -32.68 72.23 94.37
C ILE A 78 -31.61 71.18 94.62
N VAL A 79 -31.98 69.91 94.43
CA VAL A 79 -31.15 68.74 94.70
C VAL A 79 -30.77 68.14 93.34
N ASP A 80 -29.53 68.33 92.94
CA ASP A 80 -29.04 68.07 91.60
C ASP A 80 -28.06 66.89 91.57
N ARG A 81 -27.36 66.76 90.45
CA ARG A 81 -26.39 65.69 90.18
C ARG A 81 -25.35 65.45 91.29
N PRO A 82 -24.77 66.46 91.98
CA PRO A 82 -23.84 66.19 93.08
C PRO A 82 -24.49 65.37 94.20
N GLU A 83 -25.71 65.72 94.61
CA GLU A 83 -26.46 65.08 95.69
C GLU A 83 -27.08 63.73 95.27
N THR A 84 -27.46 63.56 93.99
CA THR A 84 -28.13 62.35 93.46
C THR A 84 -27.23 61.44 92.61
N SER A 85 -25.92 61.68 92.52
CA SER A 85 -25.02 60.90 91.66
C SER A 85 -24.75 59.46 92.13
N VAL A 86 -25.14 59.08 93.35
CA VAL A 86 -24.95 57.73 93.89
C VAL A 86 -26.30 57.16 94.32
N THR A 87 -26.67 56.00 93.77
CA THR A 87 -27.92 55.30 94.11
C THR A 87 -27.87 54.75 95.53
N GLY A 88 -28.94 54.92 96.30
CA GLY A 88 -29.03 54.50 97.70
C GLY A 88 -29.80 55.50 98.57
N GLN A 89 -29.92 55.23 99.86
CA GLN A 89 -30.54 56.18 100.80
C GLN A 89 -29.61 57.36 101.07
N VAL A 90 -30.20 58.56 101.12
CA VAL A 90 -29.55 59.82 101.47
C VAL A 90 -30.26 60.42 102.68
N ASP A 91 -29.50 60.69 103.73
CA ASP A 91 -30.03 61.34 104.93
C ASP A 91 -29.79 62.85 104.83
N ALA A 92 -30.86 63.63 104.93
CA ALA A 92 -30.86 65.06 104.72
C ALA A 92 -31.12 65.82 106.02
N VAL A 93 -30.28 66.82 106.32
CA VAL A 93 -30.38 67.65 107.52
C VAL A 93 -30.49 69.11 107.11
N VAL A 94 -31.67 69.70 107.26
CA VAL A 94 -31.90 71.14 107.05
C VAL A 94 -31.44 71.91 108.29
N GLN A 95 -30.71 72.98 108.06
CA GLN A 95 -30.13 73.82 109.10
C GLN A 95 -30.50 75.28 108.87
N LEU A 96 -31.04 75.92 109.90
CA LEU A 96 -31.46 77.33 109.86
C LEU A 96 -30.52 78.17 110.73
N TYR A 97 -30.02 79.28 110.19
CA TYR A 97 -29.08 80.17 110.88
C TYR A 97 -29.61 81.61 110.93
N ASN A 98 -29.48 82.26 112.09
CA ASN A 98 -29.55 83.72 112.19
C ASN A 98 -28.13 84.30 112.01
N ALA A 99 -27.99 85.61 112.10
CA ALA A 99 -26.71 86.28 111.86
C ALA A 99 -25.56 85.83 112.80
N GLU A 100 -25.86 85.17 113.93
CA GLU A 100 -24.86 84.89 114.99
C GLU A 100 -24.84 83.43 115.48
N SER A 101 -25.86 82.60 115.20
CA SER A 101 -25.94 81.21 115.67
C SER A 101 -26.95 80.33 114.90
N ARG A 102 -26.81 79.00 115.06
CA ARG A 102 -27.76 78.02 114.48
C ARG A 102 -29.05 77.99 115.30
N ILE A 103 -30.18 78.24 114.64
CA ILE A 103 -31.50 78.36 115.26
C ILE A 103 -32.14 76.99 115.47
N SER A 104 -32.12 76.11 114.47
CA SER A 104 -32.73 74.78 114.53
C SER A 104 -32.15 73.83 113.47
N THR A 105 -32.35 72.53 113.67
CA THR A 105 -31.99 71.48 112.70
C THR A 105 -33.10 70.45 112.56
N LEU A 106 -33.39 70.08 111.32
CA LEU A 106 -34.50 69.22 110.94
C LEU A 106 -33.96 68.09 110.06
N THR A 107 -34.39 66.85 110.29
CA THR A 107 -33.90 65.71 109.54
C THR A 107 -35.02 64.97 108.82
N PHE A 108 -34.72 64.50 107.62
CA PHE A 108 -35.52 63.52 106.89
C PHE A 108 -34.61 62.73 105.95
N SER A 109 -35.06 61.62 105.37
CA SER A 109 -34.29 60.87 104.38
C SER A 109 -35.07 60.70 103.08
N TYR A 110 -34.34 60.54 101.98
CA TYR A 110 -34.88 60.21 100.67
C TYR A 110 -33.98 59.17 99.99
N ARG A 111 -34.49 58.47 98.98
CA ARG A 111 -33.74 57.41 98.28
C ARG A 111 -33.48 57.80 96.83
N VAL A 112 -32.22 57.73 96.42
CA VAL A 112 -31.81 57.87 95.02
C VAL A 112 -31.93 56.51 94.35
N ILE A 113 -32.82 56.38 93.37
CA ILE A 113 -33.00 55.16 92.57
C ILE A 113 -32.19 55.26 91.28
N ALA A 114 -31.65 54.13 90.81
CA ALA A 114 -30.94 54.08 89.53
C ALA A 114 -31.88 54.54 88.42
N ASP A 115 -31.40 55.42 87.54
CA ASP A 115 -32.13 55.83 86.34
C ASP A 115 -32.41 54.59 85.47
N PRO A 116 -33.68 54.13 85.35
CA PRO A 116 -34.00 52.92 84.62
C PRO A 116 -34.09 53.13 83.10
N THR A 117 -33.80 54.32 82.58
CA THR A 117 -34.01 54.67 81.16
C THR A 117 -32.92 54.16 80.22
N ASN A 118 -32.25 53.07 80.58
CA ASN A 118 -31.26 52.41 79.74
C ASN A 118 -31.88 51.44 78.70
N ASN A 119 -33.18 51.52 78.42
CA ASN A 119 -33.86 50.95 77.23
C ASN A 119 -35.38 51.21 77.25
N TYR A 120 -35.86 52.31 76.65
CA TYR A 120 -37.29 52.46 76.36
C TYR A 120 -37.57 53.39 75.15
N THR A 121 -38.39 52.90 74.22
CA THR A 121 -38.95 53.62 73.05
C THR A 121 -40.49 53.63 73.15
N PRO A 122 -41.17 54.79 73.23
CA PRO A 122 -42.63 54.87 73.34
C PRO A 122 -43.37 54.67 72.01
N SER A 123 -44.65 54.27 72.07
CA SER A 123 -45.53 53.99 70.92
C SER A 123 -46.46 55.17 70.53
N ASP A 124 -46.98 55.15 69.29
CA ASP A 124 -47.68 56.24 68.57
C ASP A 124 -48.99 56.75 69.19
N SER A 125 -49.47 56.17 70.29
CA SER A 125 -50.67 56.60 71.00
C SER A 125 -50.40 57.47 72.23
N GLU A 126 -49.13 57.81 72.52
CA GLU A 126 -48.74 58.51 73.77
C GLU A 126 -47.84 59.76 73.57
N LYS A 127 -48.07 60.59 72.54
CA LYS A 127 -47.52 61.98 72.48
C LYS A 127 -48.51 63.03 71.99
N THR A 128 -48.41 64.24 72.56
CA THR A 128 -49.33 65.38 72.37
C THR A 128 -48.88 66.36 71.27
N LEU A 129 -49.79 67.21 70.76
CA LEU A 129 -49.55 68.14 69.63
C LEU A 129 -48.41 69.17 69.87
N ILE A 130 -48.03 69.43 71.12
CA ILE A 130 -46.90 70.33 71.45
C ILE A 130 -45.54 69.59 71.42
N GLU A 131 -45.55 68.26 71.51
CA GLU A 131 -44.37 67.40 71.36
C GLU A 131 -44.03 67.10 69.90
N VAL A 132 -44.95 67.31 68.95
CA VAL A 132 -44.64 67.31 67.51
C VAL A 132 -43.83 68.55 67.13
N VAL A 133 -44.11 69.72 67.72
CA VAL A 133 -43.41 70.98 67.40
C VAL A 133 -42.06 71.09 68.11
N LEU A 134 -41.93 70.55 69.33
CA LEU A 134 -40.67 70.58 70.09
C LEU A 134 -39.72 69.39 69.78
N ASN A 135 -40.20 68.31 69.14
CA ASN A 135 -39.31 67.25 68.63
C ASN A 135 -38.87 67.48 67.16
N ASP A 136 -39.74 67.98 66.26
CA ASP A 136 -39.32 68.25 64.87
C ASP A 136 -38.57 69.59 64.70
N GLY A 137 -38.67 70.52 65.65
CA GLY A 137 -37.95 71.80 65.59
C GLY A 137 -36.43 71.63 65.69
N PRO A 138 -35.91 70.98 66.74
CA PRO A 138 -34.50 70.62 66.86
C PRO A 138 -34.08 69.55 65.85
N LEU A 139 -34.94 68.59 65.48
CA LEU A 139 -34.62 67.62 64.43
C LEU A 139 -34.47 68.28 63.05
N ARG A 140 -35.24 69.33 62.71
CA ARG A 140 -35.05 70.10 61.46
C ARG A 140 -33.80 71.00 61.47
N ILE A 141 -33.34 71.43 62.65
CA ILE A 141 -32.08 72.18 62.81
C ILE A 141 -30.88 71.21 62.86
N GLN A 142 -31.03 70.05 63.50
CA GLN A 142 -30.08 68.94 63.51
C GLN A 142 -29.99 68.28 62.14
N GLU A 143 -31.07 68.08 61.39
CA GLU A 143 -31.07 67.63 59.98
C GLU A 143 -30.39 68.67 59.06
N ALA A 144 -30.45 69.96 59.39
CA ALA A 144 -29.71 71.00 58.65
C ALA A 144 -28.22 71.04 59.04
N ILE A 145 -27.88 70.76 60.30
CA ILE A 145 -26.49 70.62 60.78
C ILE A 145 -25.88 69.30 60.30
N GLU A 146 -26.60 68.18 60.37
CA GLU A 146 -26.25 66.85 59.87
C GLU A 146 -26.29 66.81 58.34
N ALA A 147 -27.13 67.59 57.64
CA ALA A 147 -26.97 67.78 56.19
C ALA A 147 -25.73 68.63 55.86
N GLY A 148 -25.34 69.54 56.75
CA GLY A 148 -24.08 70.30 56.67
C GLY A 148 -22.86 69.43 57.00
N GLU A 149 -22.93 68.58 58.02
CA GLU A 149 -21.89 67.62 58.42
C GLU A 149 -21.84 66.45 57.42
N TYR A 150 -22.96 65.97 56.90
CA TYR A 150 -23.01 65.01 55.79
C TYR A 150 -22.50 65.63 54.49
N ALA A 151 -22.78 66.91 54.18
CA ALA A 151 -22.13 67.60 53.06
C ALA A 151 -20.63 67.84 53.31
N THR A 152 -20.22 68.02 54.57
CA THR A 152 -18.81 68.14 54.98
C THR A 152 -18.11 66.79 54.89
N ASP A 153 -18.73 65.70 55.34
CA ASP A 153 -18.27 64.32 55.29
C ASP A 153 -18.30 63.77 53.85
N GLN A 154 -19.29 64.14 53.03
CA GLN A 154 -19.29 63.87 51.60
C GLN A 154 -18.24 64.73 50.89
N GLY A 155 -17.97 65.94 51.38
CA GLY A 155 -16.88 66.81 50.94
C GLY A 155 -15.50 66.23 51.30
N ASP A 156 -15.35 65.70 52.51
CA ASP A 156 -14.13 65.07 53.03
C ASP A 156 -13.95 63.66 52.44
N TYR A 157 -15.03 62.94 52.16
CA TYR A 157 -15.03 61.70 51.39
C TYR A 157 -14.69 61.97 49.92
N ALA A 158 -15.24 63.02 49.30
CA ALA A 158 -14.88 63.44 47.95
C ALA A 158 -13.44 63.97 47.88
N LYS A 159 -12.95 64.63 48.94
CA LYS A 159 -11.56 65.05 49.09
C LYS A 159 -10.65 63.85 49.30
N ALA A 160 -11.02 62.87 50.11
CA ALA A 160 -10.29 61.61 50.29
C ALA A 160 -10.31 60.75 49.01
N GLN A 161 -11.42 60.74 48.26
CA GLN A 161 -11.51 60.11 46.94
C GLN A 161 -10.68 60.90 45.90
N GLY A 162 -10.62 62.22 46.01
CA GLY A 162 -9.75 63.07 45.21
C GLY A 162 -8.27 62.86 45.55
N GLU A 163 -7.91 62.70 46.82
CA GLU A 163 -6.56 62.38 47.31
C GLU A 163 -6.18 60.94 46.95
N TYR A 164 -7.12 59.99 46.99
CA TYR A 164 -6.93 58.63 46.51
C TYR A 164 -6.78 58.59 44.98
N ALA A 165 -7.61 59.31 44.23
CA ALA A 165 -7.47 59.47 42.79
C ALA A 165 -6.17 60.20 42.42
N THR A 166 -5.75 61.19 43.20
CA THR A 166 -4.44 61.86 43.07
C THR A 166 -3.32 60.88 43.37
N GLY A 167 -3.46 60.02 44.38
CA GLY A 167 -2.52 58.95 44.69
C GLY A 167 -2.43 57.89 43.60
N GLN A 168 -3.57 57.49 43.02
CA GLN A 168 -3.63 56.58 41.87
C GLN A 168 -3.07 57.24 40.60
N ALA A 169 -3.30 58.54 40.39
CA ALA A 169 -2.73 59.29 39.28
C ALA A 169 -1.21 59.47 39.45
N ASN A 170 -0.72 59.73 40.65
CA ASN A 170 0.70 59.79 40.96
C ASN A 170 1.34 58.41 40.81
N TYR A 171 0.68 57.34 41.27
CA TYR A 171 1.14 55.97 41.06
C TYR A 171 1.15 55.60 39.57
N ALA A 172 0.11 55.96 38.81
CA ALA A 172 0.07 55.75 37.36
C ALA A 172 1.12 56.60 36.63
N THR A 173 1.44 57.80 37.13
CA THR A 173 2.51 58.66 36.63
C THR A 173 3.88 58.06 36.96
N GLU A 174 4.09 57.55 38.17
CA GLU A 174 5.31 56.80 38.53
C GLU A 174 5.45 55.51 37.72
N GLN A 175 4.36 54.76 37.50
CA GLN A 175 4.38 53.59 36.62
C GLN A 175 4.60 53.99 35.17
N GLY A 176 4.08 55.13 34.73
CA GLY A 176 4.31 55.71 33.41
C GLY A 176 5.76 56.18 33.23
N ASP A 177 6.34 56.84 34.22
CA ASP A 177 7.73 57.29 34.25
C ASP A 177 8.69 56.11 34.41
N TYR A 178 8.32 55.08 35.16
CA TYR A 178 9.03 53.81 35.22
C TYR A 178 8.97 53.08 33.88
N ALA A 179 7.80 52.97 33.26
CA ALA A 179 7.64 52.38 31.92
C ALA A 179 8.37 53.20 30.85
N LYS A 180 8.42 54.54 30.98
CA LYS A 180 9.20 55.42 30.11
C LYS A 180 10.69 55.27 30.36
N SER A 181 11.14 55.16 31.60
CA SER A 181 12.53 54.86 31.96
C SER A 181 12.96 53.48 31.44
N GLN A 182 12.12 52.46 31.57
CA GLN A 182 12.34 51.14 30.97
C GLN A 182 12.33 51.25 29.44
N GLY A 183 11.40 52.01 28.86
CA GLY A 183 11.32 52.29 27.43
C GLY A 183 12.53 53.03 26.88
N ASP A 184 13.07 54.00 27.61
CA ASP A 184 14.26 54.78 27.26
C ASP A 184 15.53 53.92 27.43
N THR A 185 15.56 53.05 28.43
CA THR A 185 16.65 52.05 28.63
C THR A 185 16.65 51.02 27.51
N VAL A 186 15.47 50.51 27.14
CA VAL A 186 15.29 49.60 26.01
C VAL A 186 15.62 50.32 24.71
N LYS A 187 15.19 51.57 24.52
CA LYS A 187 15.51 52.39 23.35
C LYS A 187 17.01 52.66 23.25
N GLY A 188 17.70 53.01 24.33
CA GLY A 188 19.15 53.17 24.34
C GLY A 188 19.89 51.85 24.04
N SER A 189 19.37 50.73 24.53
CA SER A 189 19.90 49.39 24.23
C SER A 189 19.66 49.01 22.75
N VAL A 190 18.50 49.36 22.20
CA VAL A 190 18.12 49.15 20.80
C VAL A 190 18.91 50.08 19.89
N ASP A 191 19.11 51.36 20.24
CA ASP A 191 19.92 52.30 19.48
C ASP A 191 21.40 51.90 19.50
N THR A 192 21.90 51.36 20.62
CA THR A 192 23.25 50.78 20.71
C THR A 192 23.37 49.48 19.89
N MET A 193 22.35 48.62 19.93
CA MET A 193 22.29 47.44 19.06
C MET A 193 22.21 47.83 17.59
N ASN A 194 21.42 48.84 17.24
CA ASN A 194 21.28 49.34 15.87
C ASN A 194 22.57 50.00 15.41
N ALA A 195 23.28 50.74 16.25
CA ALA A 195 24.61 51.27 15.92
C ALA A 195 25.67 50.16 15.76
N ARG A 196 25.58 49.08 16.54
CA ARG A 196 26.42 47.88 16.36
C ARG A 196 26.03 47.09 15.11
N LEU A 197 24.74 47.02 14.80
CA LEU A 197 24.19 46.34 13.63
C LEU A 197 24.51 47.14 12.36
N ASP A 198 24.41 48.46 12.36
CA ASP A 198 24.81 49.35 11.27
C ASP A 198 26.33 49.26 11.05
N ASN A 199 27.15 49.18 12.11
CA ASN A 199 28.57 48.89 11.96
C ASN A 199 28.85 47.47 11.38
N LEU A 200 27.97 46.49 11.60
CA LEU A 200 28.05 45.15 11.03
C LEU A 200 27.48 45.03 9.60
N VAL A 201 26.47 45.84 9.25
CA VAL A 201 25.64 45.68 8.06
C VAL A 201 26.03 46.67 6.96
N THR A 202 26.58 47.85 7.29
CA THR A 202 26.84 48.91 6.29
C THR A 202 28.21 48.82 5.62
N ASN A 203 29.11 47.91 6.03
CA ASN A 203 30.36 47.69 5.32
C ASN A 203 30.16 46.66 4.20
N THR A 204 29.64 47.10 3.06
CA THR A 204 29.52 46.34 1.81
C THR A 204 30.87 46.03 1.15
N GLY A 205 31.96 46.04 1.90
CA GLY A 205 33.30 45.71 1.42
C GLY A 205 33.67 44.27 1.76
N ASN A 206 34.07 43.49 0.75
CA ASN A 206 34.70 42.17 0.85
C ASN A 206 36.06 42.17 1.61
N SER A 207 36.28 43.07 2.58
CA SER A 207 37.59 43.36 3.16
C SER A 207 37.82 42.78 4.56
N THR A 208 36.82 42.13 5.18
CA THR A 208 37.01 41.42 6.45
C THR A 208 36.90 39.92 6.22
N THR A 209 38.05 39.25 6.15
CA THR A 209 38.15 37.80 5.95
C THR A 209 37.35 37.02 6.99
N GLU A 210 37.30 37.48 8.24
CA GLU A 210 36.56 36.86 9.35
C GLU A 210 35.02 36.80 9.13
N ILE A 211 34.42 37.82 8.50
CA ILE A 211 32.96 37.86 8.27
C ILE A 211 32.59 37.01 7.06
N VAL A 212 33.45 36.95 6.05
CA VAL A 212 33.28 36.03 4.91
C VAL A 212 33.41 34.60 5.39
N ASP A 213 34.43 34.29 6.20
CA ASP A 213 34.71 32.96 6.75
C ASP A 213 33.55 32.46 7.63
N ALA A 214 33.01 33.32 8.50
CA ALA A 214 31.84 32.99 9.32
C ALA A 214 30.53 32.78 8.53
N ARG A 215 30.51 33.11 7.23
CA ARG A 215 29.38 32.88 6.31
C ARG A 215 29.66 31.75 5.32
N LEU A 216 30.88 31.24 5.24
CA LEU A 216 31.24 30.13 4.36
C LEU A 216 30.55 28.85 4.83
N GLY A 217 29.77 28.25 3.94
CA GLY A 217 29.32 26.87 4.10
C GLY A 217 30.48 25.90 3.86
N ALA A 218 30.23 24.61 4.10
CA ALA A 218 31.17 23.53 3.77
C ALA A 218 31.47 23.42 2.26
N ASP A 219 30.67 24.08 1.43
CA ASP A 219 30.84 24.27 -0.01
C ASP A 219 31.81 25.42 -0.36
N ASN A 220 32.39 26.08 0.64
CA ASN A 220 33.18 27.30 0.51
C ASN A 220 32.44 28.45 -0.19
N VAL A 221 31.10 28.47 -0.10
CA VAL A 221 30.28 29.57 -0.62
C VAL A 221 29.72 30.38 0.55
N ALA A 222 29.94 31.69 0.54
CA ALA A 222 29.48 32.58 1.60
C ALA A 222 27.96 32.85 1.47
N ARG A 223 27.18 32.42 2.48
CA ARG A 223 25.72 32.67 2.55
C ARG A 223 25.41 34.13 2.79
N GLN A 224 24.19 34.58 2.51
CA GLN A 224 23.83 36.02 2.57
C GLN A 224 24.05 36.66 3.95
N ASN A 225 23.90 35.90 5.04
CA ASN A 225 24.23 36.32 6.39
C ASN A 225 24.53 35.09 7.28
N VAL A 226 25.17 35.32 8.43
CA VAL A 226 25.49 34.27 9.41
C VAL A 226 24.20 33.59 9.90
N GLY A 227 23.07 34.31 10.02
CA GLY A 227 21.79 33.70 10.39
C GLY A 227 21.25 32.68 9.37
N ALA A 228 21.52 32.88 8.07
CA ALA A 228 21.17 31.93 7.01
C ALA A 228 22.05 30.68 7.09
N LEU A 229 23.36 30.85 7.32
CA LEU A 229 24.27 29.73 7.57
C LEU A 229 23.91 29.00 8.87
N VAL A 230 23.58 29.71 9.95
CA VAL A 230 23.16 29.09 11.23
C VAL A 230 21.83 28.36 11.07
N ARG A 231 20.83 28.90 10.37
CA ARG A 231 19.58 28.17 10.06
C ARG A 231 19.82 26.97 9.16
N GLU A 232 20.73 27.08 8.20
CA GLU A 232 21.17 25.96 7.39
C GLU A 232 21.90 24.89 8.23
N ILE A 233 22.86 25.27 9.07
CA ILE A 233 23.58 24.36 9.98
C ILE A 233 22.60 23.74 10.97
N HIS A 234 21.65 24.50 11.51
CA HIS A 234 20.64 24.00 12.44
C HIS A 234 19.64 23.08 11.73
N GLY A 235 19.25 23.40 10.49
CA GLY A 235 18.47 22.52 9.61
C GLY A 235 19.24 21.24 9.29
N GLN A 236 20.51 21.35 8.93
CA GLN A 236 21.42 20.23 8.70
C GLN A 236 21.66 19.41 9.97
N GLN A 237 21.73 20.01 11.15
CA GLN A 237 21.85 19.32 12.44
C GLN A 237 20.55 18.61 12.86
N LEU A 238 19.39 19.19 12.54
CA LEU A 238 18.08 18.54 12.70
C LEU A 238 17.90 17.38 11.71
N ASP A 239 18.33 17.53 10.47
CA ASP A 239 18.31 16.48 9.45
C ASP A 239 19.36 15.38 9.74
N SER A 240 20.51 15.74 10.32
CA SER A 240 21.53 14.81 10.84
C SER A 240 21.05 14.01 12.06
N ALA A 241 19.92 14.40 12.67
CA ALA A 241 19.31 13.75 13.82
C ALA A 241 18.27 12.66 13.46
N ARG A 242 18.10 12.33 12.16
CA ARG A 242 17.17 11.29 11.71
C ARG A 242 17.91 10.16 10.99
N GLN A 243 17.52 8.92 11.28
CA GLN A 243 17.93 7.75 10.52
C GLN A 243 16.87 7.46 9.47
N THR A 244 17.29 7.08 8.27
CA THR A 244 16.39 6.66 7.19
C THR A 244 16.73 5.23 6.75
N THR A 245 15.71 4.38 6.68
CA THR A 245 15.81 3.02 6.15
C THR A 245 14.81 2.85 5.02
N THR A 246 15.23 2.26 3.90
CA THR A 246 14.32 1.93 2.79
C THR A 246 13.95 0.46 2.86
N LEU A 247 12.65 0.19 2.90
CA LEU A 247 12.09 -1.15 2.92
C LEU A 247 11.46 -1.47 1.56
N ALA A 248 11.60 -2.71 1.13
CA ALA A 248 10.79 -3.28 0.04
C ALA A 248 9.61 -4.06 0.64
N GLN A 249 8.74 -4.60 -0.21
CA GLN A 249 7.72 -5.60 0.17
C GLN A 249 8.29 -6.67 1.13
N GLY A 250 7.50 -7.22 2.04
CA GLY A 250 7.88 -8.30 2.96
C GLY A 250 8.38 -7.85 4.34
N THR A 251 8.93 -8.81 5.10
CA THR A 251 9.38 -8.62 6.49
C THR A 251 10.82 -8.12 6.53
N SER A 252 11.11 -7.15 7.39
CA SER A 252 12.44 -6.61 7.66
C SER A 252 12.59 -6.26 9.13
N VAL A 253 13.84 -6.22 9.62
CA VAL A 253 14.14 -5.74 10.97
C VAL A 253 14.77 -4.35 10.88
N VAL A 254 14.17 -3.39 11.57
CA VAL A 254 14.68 -2.02 11.69
C VAL A 254 15.23 -1.83 13.10
N ASN A 255 16.39 -1.19 13.21
CA ASN A 255 17.00 -0.89 14.51
C ASN A 255 16.94 0.61 14.78
N ALA A 256 15.97 1.03 15.60
CA ALA A 256 15.93 2.39 16.12
C ALA A 256 16.76 2.50 17.40
N SER A 257 17.45 3.62 17.61
CA SER A 257 18.24 3.85 18.84
C SER A 257 17.36 4.11 20.08
N SER A 258 16.08 4.42 19.87
CA SER A 258 15.08 4.66 20.93
C SER A 258 13.67 4.41 20.38
N ASN A 259 12.66 4.41 21.26
CA ASN A 259 11.26 4.35 20.83
C ASN A 259 10.91 5.64 20.08
N ALA A 260 10.52 5.53 18.81
CA ALA A 260 10.30 6.68 17.95
C ALA A 260 9.12 6.45 17.01
N LEU A 261 8.45 7.54 16.65
CA LEU A 261 7.55 7.56 15.50
C LEU A 261 8.38 7.57 14.21
N ALA A 262 7.91 6.86 13.19
CA ALA A 262 8.56 6.79 11.89
C ALA A 262 7.71 7.52 10.85
N ASN A 263 8.30 8.51 10.19
CA ASN A 263 7.70 9.12 9.01
C ASN A 263 7.82 8.13 7.85
N VAL A 264 6.70 7.86 7.19
CA VAL A 264 6.64 6.93 6.06
C VAL A 264 6.49 7.71 4.76
N GLU A 265 7.37 7.44 3.80
CA GLU A 265 7.24 7.88 2.41
C GLU A 265 7.13 6.65 1.51
N ILE A 266 6.14 6.63 0.62
CA ILE A 266 5.89 5.50 -0.29
C ILE A 266 5.98 5.98 -1.72
N GLU A 267 6.91 5.40 -2.48
CA GLU A 267 7.07 5.71 -3.90
C GLU A 267 6.13 4.86 -4.77
N GLY A 268 5.51 5.51 -5.74
CA GLY A 268 4.66 4.87 -6.74
C GLY A 268 5.42 3.94 -7.68
N ARG A 269 4.67 3.01 -8.27
CA ARG A 269 5.21 2.03 -9.20
C ARG A 269 4.17 1.62 -10.22
N THR A 270 4.62 1.35 -11.44
CA THR A 270 3.79 0.76 -12.50
C THR A 270 4.53 -0.45 -13.08
N LEU A 271 3.82 -1.54 -13.31
CA LEU A 271 4.29 -2.65 -14.13
C LEU A 271 3.28 -2.92 -15.24
N THR A 272 3.79 -3.17 -16.45
CA THR A 272 2.99 -3.55 -17.61
C THR A 272 3.52 -4.86 -18.17
N SER A 273 2.69 -5.91 -18.16
CA SER A 273 3.01 -7.19 -18.78
C SER A 273 3.22 -7.02 -20.28
N LEU A 274 4.36 -7.49 -20.79
CA LEU A 274 4.67 -7.45 -22.21
C LEU A 274 4.30 -8.75 -22.95
N GLY A 275 3.46 -9.61 -22.37
CA GLY A 275 3.09 -10.91 -22.97
C GLY A 275 2.45 -10.81 -24.36
N ASN A 276 1.71 -9.72 -24.63
CA ASN A 276 1.14 -9.42 -25.95
C ASN A 276 1.97 -8.42 -26.78
N SER A 277 3.05 -7.89 -26.22
CA SER A 277 3.77 -6.76 -26.81
C SER A 277 4.98 -7.20 -27.62
N ASN A 278 5.25 -6.48 -28.71
CA ASN A 278 6.48 -6.61 -29.46
C ASN A 278 7.67 -6.05 -28.66
N LEU A 279 8.74 -6.83 -28.55
CA LEU A 279 9.96 -6.40 -27.88
C LEU A 279 10.77 -5.45 -28.78
N GLN A 280 11.30 -4.38 -28.21
CA GLN A 280 12.05 -3.35 -28.92
C GLN A 280 13.54 -3.73 -29.00
N SER A 281 14.22 -3.34 -30.08
CA SER A 281 15.65 -3.61 -30.25
C SER A 281 16.49 -2.87 -29.21
N GLY A 282 17.59 -3.46 -28.74
CA GLY A 282 18.52 -2.88 -27.78
C GLY A 282 17.98 -2.76 -26.35
N LYS A 283 16.69 -3.08 -26.11
CA LYS A 283 16.09 -3.05 -24.79
C LYS A 283 16.36 -4.34 -24.01
N LYS A 284 16.35 -4.18 -22.69
CA LYS A 284 16.65 -5.23 -21.72
C LYS A 284 15.38 -5.67 -21.02
N TYR A 285 15.25 -6.97 -20.85
CA TYR A 285 14.04 -7.59 -20.35
C TYR A 285 14.33 -8.60 -19.25
N VAL A 286 13.35 -8.80 -18.38
CA VAL A 286 13.32 -9.87 -17.39
C VAL A 286 12.04 -10.69 -17.54
N LEU A 287 12.19 -12.01 -17.58
CA LEU A 287 11.12 -12.96 -17.33
C LEU A 287 11.24 -13.42 -15.87
N ALA A 288 10.20 -13.18 -15.08
CA ALA A 288 10.21 -13.46 -13.65
C ALA A 288 9.23 -14.58 -13.28
N ASP A 289 9.32 -15.73 -13.97
CA ASP A 289 8.51 -16.91 -13.64
C ASP A 289 9.28 -18.22 -13.87
N ASN A 290 9.12 -19.17 -12.96
CA ASN A 290 9.79 -20.47 -13.02
C ASN A 290 9.15 -21.42 -14.04
N LYS A 291 7.85 -21.26 -14.30
CA LYS A 291 7.05 -22.17 -15.14
C LYS A 291 6.78 -21.63 -16.54
N THR A 292 7.34 -20.49 -16.88
CA THR A 292 7.26 -19.94 -18.24
C THR A 292 8.62 -20.04 -18.89
N LYS A 293 8.64 -20.60 -20.10
CA LYS A 293 9.75 -20.48 -21.04
C LYS A 293 9.31 -19.57 -22.17
N MET A 294 10.27 -19.00 -22.87
CA MET A 294 9.99 -18.05 -23.93
C MET A 294 11.02 -18.17 -25.03
N ILE A 295 10.57 -18.05 -26.28
CA ILE A 295 11.46 -17.86 -27.42
C ILE A 295 11.38 -16.38 -27.81
N ALA A 296 12.41 -15.63 -27.46
CA ALA A 296 12.57 -14.23 -27.84
C ALA A 296 13.40 -14.15 -29.13
N LYS A 297 12.72 -13.96 -30.26
CA LYS A 297 13.38 -13.81 -31.56
C LYS A 297 14.02 -12.42 -31.61
N GLY A 298 15.32 -12.37 -31.88
CA GLY A 298 16.20 -11.22 -31.60
C GLY A 298 17.32 -11.48 -30.59
N SER A 299 17.32 -12.61 -29.88
CA SER A 299 18.46 -13.03 -29.03
C SER A 299 19.15 -14.28 -29.58
N MET A 300 19.30 -14.37 -30.92
CA MET A 300 19.77 -15.58 -31.62
C MET A 300 18.87 -16.82 -31.46
N GLY A 301 17.59 -16.65 -31.13
CA GLY A 301 16.64 -17.77 -31.00
C GLY A 301 16.80 -18.59 -29.70
N GLU A 302 17.46 -18.04 -28.69
CA GLU A 302 17.60 -18.68 -27.38
C GLU A 302 16.24 -18.89 -26.69
N VAL A 303 16.07 -20.08 -26.10
CA VAL A 303 14.95 -20.37 -25.21
C VAL A 303 15.28 -19.81 -23.83
N VAL A 304 14.64 -18.70 -23.48
CA VAL A 304 14.68 -18.13 -22.14
C VAL A 304 13.87 -19.05 -21.22
N THR A 305 14.48 -19.55 -20.14
CA THR A 305 13.83 -20.50 -19.22
C THR A 305 13.89 -20.02 -17.78
N GLY A 306 12.80 -20.23 -17.04
CA GLY A 306 12.72 -19.82 -15.64
C GLY A 306 12.86 -18.31 -15.46
N VAL A 307 13.29 -17.92 -14.25
CA VAL A 307 13.66 -16.53 -13.99
C VAL A 307 14.95 -16.22 -14.75
N ALA A 308 14.88 -15.30 -15.70
CA ALA A 308 15.98 -14.99 -16.60
C ALA A 308 15.92 -13.56 -17.11
N LYS A 309 17.10 -13.01 -17.47
CA LYS A 309 17.25 -11.71 -18.11
C LYS A 309 17.86 -11.87 -19.50
N PHE A 310 17.45 -11.03 -20.45
CA PHE A 310 17.95 -11.08 -21.82
C PHE A 310 17.83 -9.71 -22.51
N THR A 311 18.59 -9.53 -23.61
CA THR A 311 18.54 -8.34 -24.47
C THR A 311 17.96 -8.72 -25.82
N ASN A 312 17.09 -7.88 -26.36
CA ASN A 312 16.49 -8.11 -27.67
C ASN A 312 17.26 -7.37 -28.78
N ASN A 313 18.00 -8.08 -29.65
CA ASN A 313 18.86 -7.52 -30.71
C ASN A 313 18.57 -8.17 -32.08
N TYR A 314 17.66 -7.63 -32.86
CA TYR A 314 17.19 -8.28 -34.10
C TYR A 314 17.80 -7.73 -35.41
N LEU A 315 18.92 -7.00 -35.37
CA LEU A 315 19.47 -6.34 -36.57
C LEU A 315 20.30 -7.26 -37.48
N THR A 316 20.80 -8.40 -37.00
CA THR A 316 21.70 -9.25 -37.79
C THR A 316 21.51 -10.73 -37.49
N THR A 317 21.48 -11.56 -38.53
CA THR A 317 21.49 -13.03 -38.39
C THR A 317 22.42 -13.68 -39.41
N THR A 318 22.96 -14.84 -39.06
CA THR A 318 23.79 -15.66 -39.96
C THR A 318 23.05 -16.93 -40.36
N ALA A 319 22.90 -17.16 -41.66
CA ALA A 319 22.43 -18.42 -42.24
C ALA A 319 23.63 -19.31 -42.61
N ASN A 320 23.61 -20.56 -42.17
CA ASN A 320 24.62 -21.58 -42.48
C ASN A 320 23.95 -22.98 -42.51
N PHE A 321 24.72 -24.05 -42.70
CA PHE A 321 24.17 -25.42 -42.75
C PHE A 321 24.13 -26.14 -41.40
N GLU A 322 24.34 -25.44 -40.29
CA GLU A 322 24.27 -26.03 -38.95
C GLU A 322 22.86 -26.60 -38.67
N GLY A 323 22.80 -27.79 -38.07
CA GLY A 323 21.53 -28.48 -37.78
C GLY A 323 20.74 -28.97 -39.00
N LYS A 324 21.31 -28.91 -40.21
CA LYS A 324 20.65 -29.40 -41.43
C LYS A 324 20.57 -30.93 -41.46
N VAL A 325 19.35 -31.43 -41.72
CA VAL A 325 19.07 -32.84 -42.02
C VAL A 325 18.73 -32.94 -43.51
N SER A 326 19.40 -33.84 -44.22
CA SER A 326 19.21 -34.04 -45.67
C SER A 326 17.73 -34.34 -45.99
N GLY A 327 17.17 -33.66 -47.00
CA GLY A 327 15.78 -33.78 -47.42
C GLY A 327 14.76 -33.11 -46.49
N SER A 328 15.16 -32.57 -45.33
CA SER A 328 14.26 -31.88 -44.41
C SER A 328 14.21 -30.38 -44.69
N ALA A 329 13.04 -29.86 -45.05
CA ALA A 329 12.78 -28.43 -45.14
C ALA A 329 12.49 -27.79 -43.76
N VAL A 330 12.20 -28.60 -42.73
CA VAL A 330 11.76 -28.13 -41.40
C VAL A 330 12.92 -27.87 -40.45
N ALA A 331 13.95 -28.73 -40.47
CA ALA A 331 15.09 -28.64 -39.56
C ALA A 331 15.93 -27.38 -39.84
N ASN A 332 16.49 -27.31 -41.04
CA ASN A 332 17.16 -26.13 -41.59
C ASN A 332 16.71 -26.02 -43.07
N PRO A 333 16.14 -24.88 -43.50
CA PRO A 333 15.54 -24.72 -44.82
C PRO A 333 16.56 -24.45 -45.94
N HIS A 334 17.83 -24.24 -45.60
CA HIS A 334 18.89 -23.99 -46.58
C HIS A 334 19.27 -25.28 -47.32
N VAL A 335 19.80 -25.14 -48.53
CA VAL A 335 20.11 -26.26 -49.41
C VAL A 335 21.53 -26.14 -49.98
N LEU A 336 22.30 -27.22 -49.84
CA LEU A 336 23.61 -27.45 -50.45
C LEU A 336 23.43 -28.51 -51.54
N LYS A 337 23.87 -28.24 -52.77
CA LYS A 337 23.87 -29.21 -53.86
C LYS A 337 25.22 -29.29 -54.56
N GLY A 338 25.60 -30.48 -54.99
CA GLY A 338 26.70 -30.70 -55.94
C GLY A 338 26.15 -30.87 -57.35
N SER A 339 26.91 -30.45 -58.36
CA SER A 339 26.65 -30.86 -59.76
C SER A 339 26.62 -32.39 -59.86
N ASP A 340 26.04 -32.96 -60.91
CA ASP A 340 26.04 -34.42 -61.12
C ASP A 340 27.34 -34.93 -61.76
N ASN A 341 27.58 -36.24 -61.66
CA ASN A 341 28.76 -36.89 -62.23
C ASN A 341 28.50 -37.43 -63.66
N SER A 342 27.24 -37.44 -64.11
CA SER A 342 26.78 -38.14 -65.31
C SER A 342 26.52 -37.24 -66.53
N SER A 343 26.39 -35.92 -66.38
CA SER A 343 25.72 -35.10 -67.41
C SER A 343 26.64 -34.19 -68.23
N GLY A 344 27.96 -34.32 -68.11
CA GLY A 344 28.89 -33.60 -69.00
C GLY A 344 28.73 -32.07 -68.93
N ASN A 345 28.56 -31.52 -67.72
CA ASN A 345 28.25 -30.10 -67.50
C ASN A 345 29.40 -29.16 -67.95
N THR A 346 29.40 -28.76 -69.22
CA THR A 346 30.40 -27.86 -69.83
C THR A 346 30.09 -26.37 -69.63
N SER A 347 29.00 -26.04 -68.95
CA SER A 347 28.57 -24.68 -68.64
C SER A 347 28.13 -24.57 -67.18
N LEU A 348 28.04 -23.33 -66.67
CA LEU A 348 27.55 -23.09 -65.32
C LEU A 348 26.04 -23.39 -65.25
N LEU A 349 25.67 -24.31 -64.37
CA LEU A 349 24.27 -24.71 -64.21
C LEU A 349 23.48 -23.58 -63.52
N ILE A 350 22.26 -23.29 -64.00
CA ILE A 350 21.36 -22.35 -63.32
C ILE A 350 20.77 -22.98 -62.05
N PRO A 351 20.35 -22.20 -61.03
CA PRO A 351 19.89 -22.73 -59.75
C PRO A 351 18.75 -23.76 -59.82
N SER A 352 17.86 -23.63 -60.81
CA SER A 352 16.72 -24.51 -61.05
C SER A 352 17.07 -25.80 -61.80
N SER A 353 18.34 -26.01 -62.19
CA SER A 353 18.77 -27.18 -62.94
C SER A 353 18.53 -28.49 -62.17
N THR A 354 17.99 -29.49 -62.86
CA THR A 354 17.83 -30.86 -62.35
C THR A 354 19.15 -31.63 -62.24
N SER A 355 20.24 -31.10 -62.81
CA SER A 355 21.60 -31.66 -62.71
C SER A 355 22.30 -31.32 -61.39
N PHE A 356 21.59 -30.69 -60.44
CA PHE A 356 22.05 -30.50 -59.08
C PHE A 356 21.38 -31.50 -58.13
N PHE A 357 22.19 -32.17 -57.31
CA PHE A 357 21.73 -33.15 -56.32
C PHE A 357 22.03 -32.68 -54.90
N GLU A 358 21.05 -32.80 -54.01
CA GLU A 358 21.19 -32.44 -52.60
C GLU A 358 22.27 -33.29 -51.94
N SER A 359 23.14 -32.64 -51.15
CA SER A 359 24.20 -33.35 -50.43
C SER A 359 23.62 -34.19 -49.28
N GLY A 360 24.21 -35.36 -49.04
CA GLY A 360 24.01 -36.10 -47.77
C GLY A 360 24.99 -35.66 -46.67
N ASN A 361 26.07 -34.96 -47.03
CA ASN A 361 27.19 -34.63 -46.14
C ASN A 361 27.24 -33.11 -45.86
N TYR A 362 26.25 -32.63 -45.10
CA TYR A 362 26.21 -31.22 -44.68
C TYR A 362 27.26 -30.88 -43.62
N ALA A 363 27.63 -31.86 -42.78
CA ALA A 363 28.54 -31.68 -41.65
C ALA A 363 29.87 -31.03 -42.06
N SER A 364 30.39 -31.39 -43.25
CA SER A 364 31.61 -30.87 -43.86
C SER A 364 31.50 -29.45 -44.44
N ALA A 365 30.41 -28.73 -44.17
CA ALA A 365 30.23 -27.33 -44.61
C ALA A 365 29.61 -26.45 -43.51
N THR A 366 29.62 -26.90 -42.24
CA THR A 366 28.92 -26.23 -41.13
C THR A 366 29.78 -25.29 -40.31
N LYS A 367 31.09 -25.45 -40.33
CA LYS A 367 32.06 -24.68 -39.55
C LYS A 367 33.43 -24.72 -40.22
N LEU A 368 34.27 -23.74 -39.92
CA LEU A 368 35.64 -23.67 -40.42
C LEU A 368 36.55 -24.60 -39.59
N ASP A 369 36.65 -25.88 -39.97
CA ASP A 369 37.43 -26.88 -39.23
C ASP A 369 38.40 -27.70 -40.12
N GLY A 370 38.44 -27.40 -41.41
CA GLY A 370 39.26 -28.10 -42.40
C GLY A 370 38.59 -29.36 -42.99
N THR A 371 37.39 -29.72 -42.58
CA THR A 371 36.62 -30.84 -43.15
C THR A 371 35.98 -30.40 -44.45
N LEU A 372 36.40 -30.98 -45.58
CA LEU A 372 36.00 -30.49 -46.89
C LEU A 372 34.78 -31.22 -47.48
N TYR A 373 33.81 -30.44 -47.95
CA TYR A 373 32.84 -30.86 -48.96
C TYR A 373 33.46 -30.73 -50.36
N THR A 374 33.82 -31.87 -50.96
CA THR A 374 34.51 -31.94 -52.26
C THR A 374 33.58 -32.35 -53.39
N THR A 375 33.71 -31.68 -54.54
CA THR A 375 33.09 -32.08 -55.81
C THR A 375 34.16 -32.11 -56.90
N SER A 376 34.33 -33.25 -57.58
CA SER A 376 35.42 -33.44 -58.58
C SER A 376 34.93 -34.09 -59.87
N ARG A 377 35.34 -33.54 -61.02
CA ARG A 377 34.91 -33.93 -62.38
C ARG A 377 36.12 -34.10 -63.30
N SER A 378 36.29 -35.30 -63.85
CA SER A 378 37.47 -35.67 -64.66
C SER A 378 37.23 -35.72 -66.17
N ALA A 379 35.98 -35.61 -66.63
CA ALA A 379 35.67 -35.61 -68.06
C ALA A 379 36.03 -34.27 -68.71
N SER A 380 36.65 -34.31 -69.90
CA SER A 380 37.10 -33.12 -70.62
C SER A 380 35.96 -32.12 -70.85
N GLY A 381 36.23 -30.84 -70.56
CA GLY A 381 35.28 -29.74 -70.63
C GLY A 381 34.32 -29.63 -69.43
N VAL A 382 34.25 -30.62 -68.54
CA VAL A 382 33.27 -30.62 -67.43
C VAL A 382 33.75 -29.78 -66.25
N ILE A 383 32.82 -29.02 -65.66
CA ILE A 383 33.06 -28.08 -64.56
C ILE A 383 32.53 -28.67 -63.26
N ALA A 384 33.37 -28.76 -62.22
CA ALA A 384 32.91 -29.06 -60.87
C ALA A 384 32.30 -27.82 -60.22
N GLN A 385 31.04 -27.95 -59.80
CA GLN A 385 30.23 -26.84 -59.29
C GLN A 385 29.45 -27.27 -58.03
N GLN A 386 29.34 -26.36 -57.07
CA GLN A 386 28.58 -26.49 -55.82
C GLN A 386 27.62 -25.31 -55.68
N LEU A 387 26.34 -25.59 -55.46
CA LEU A 387 25.26 -24.62 -55.30
C LEU A 387 24.87 -24.51 -53.83
N PHE A 388 24.85 -23.29 -53.32
CA PHE A 388 24.41 -22.96 -51.96
C PHE A 388 23.17 -22.07 -52.05
N SER A 389 22.08 -22.48 -51.44
CA SER A 389 20.79 -21.79 -51.50
C SER A 389 20.29 -21.46 -50.11
N PHE A 390 20.06 -20.18 -49.83
CA PHE A 390 19.63 -19.69 -48.52
C PHE A 390 18.22 -19.09 -48.60
N ASN A 391 17.25 -19.70 -47.91
CA ASN A 391 15.91 -19.13 -47.71
C ASN A 391 15.96 -17.97 -46.70
N ILE A 392 15.79 -16.74 -47.19
CA ILE A 392 15.94 -15.52 -46.37
C ILE A 392 14.72 -15.26 -45.48
N ILE A 393 13.50 -15.55 -45.96
CA ILE A 393 12.29 -15.44 -45.14
C ILE A 393 12.43 -16.35 -43.92
N GLU A 394 12.69 -17.63 -44.16
CA GLU A 394 12.80 -18.58 -43.06
C GLU A 394 13.95 -18.23 -42.13
N GLN A 395 15.09 -17.77 -42.65
CA GLN A 395 16.19 -17.34 -41.78
C GLN A 395 15.75 -16.21 -40.84
N VAL A 396 15.23 -15.10 -41.40
CA VAL A 396 14.79 -13.93 -40.63
C VAL A 396 13.69 -14.31 -39.63
N GLU A 397 12.69 -15.07 -40.08
CA GLU A 397 11.55 -15.44 -39.23
C GLU A 397 11.91 -16.43 -38.12
N ARG A 398 12.97 -17.24 -38.29
CA ARG A 398 13.45 -18.16 -37.26
C ARG A 398 14.33 -17.47 -36.22
N THR A 399 15.17 -16.52 -36.61
CA THR A 399 16.18 -15.95 -35.72
C THR A 399 15.88 -14.53 -35.22
N LEU A 400 15.33 -13.67 -36.07
CA LEU A 400 15.15 -12.24 -35.79
C LEU A 400 13.73 -11.88 -35.37
N GLY A 401 12.73 -12.46 -36.01
CA GLY A 401 11.32 -12.14 -35.76
C GLY A 401 10.47 -12.30 -37.01
N ARG A 402 9.15 -12.36 -36.85
CA ARG A 402 8.23 -12.56 -37.97
C ARG A 402 8.20 -11.32 -38.86
N ILE A 403 8.19 -11.52 -40.17
CA ILE A 403 8.01 -10.43 -41.13
C ILE A 403 6.53 -10.02 -41.10
N PRO A 404 6.18 -8.73 -40.98
CA PRO A 404 4.80 -8.27 -40.79
C PRO A 404 3.99 -8.31 -42.10
N LYS A 405 3.97 -9.46 -42.77
CA LYS A 405 3.27 -9.77 -44.02
C LYS A 405 2.81 -11.22 -44.03
N ASP A 406 1.75 -11.51 -44.77
CA ASP A 406 1.13 -12.85 -44.76
C ASP A 406 1.51 -13.69 -45.98
N THR A 407 1.70 -13.09 -47.16
CA THR A 407 2.08 -13.83 -48.38
C THR A 407 3.59 -13.86 -48.57
N VAL A 408 4.11 -14.91 -49.21
CA VAL A 408 5.55 -15.03 -49.55
C VAL A 408 5.99 -13.84 -50.42
N ALA A 409 5.19 -13.44 -51.40
CA ALA A 409 5.51 -12.32 -52.28
C ALA A 409 5.66 -10.99 -51.51
N ASP A 410 4.72 -10.70 -50.59
CA ASP A 410 4.78 -9.49 -49.78
C ASP A 410 5.96 -9.51 -48.80
N LYS A 411 6.29 -10.68 -48.24
CA LYS A 411 7.47 -10.87 -47.39
C LYS A 411 8.77 -10.66 -48.16
N VAL A 412 8.86 -11.17 -49.40
CA VAL A 412 10.02 -10.93 -50.28
C VAL A 412 10.17 -9.44 -50.57
N GLN A 413 9.08 -8.73 -50.87
CA GLN A 413 9.13 -7.29 -51.08
C GLN A 413 9.57 -6.56 -49.82
N TRP A 414 9.03 -6.94 -48.65
CA TRP A 414 9.45 -6.38 -47.37
C TRP A 414 10.96 -6.56 -47.14
N LEU A 415 11.53 -7.72 -47.47
CA LEU A 415 12.98 -7.96 -47.36
C LEU A 415 13.78 -7.05 -48.30
N LYS A 416 13.33 -6.84 -49.54
CA LYS A 416 13.97 -5.89 -50.48
C LYS A 416 14.00 -4.47 -49.92
N ASP A 417 12.94 -4.07 -49.22
CA ASP A 417 12.82 -2.73 -48.66
C ASP A 417 13.59 -2.55 -47.34
N ASN A 418 13.78 -3.63 -46.56
CA ASN A 418 14.25 -3.55 -45.17
C ASN A 418 15.60 -4.23 -44.88
N VAL A 419 16.15 -5.04 -45.79
CA VAL A 419 17.53 -5.52 -45.65
C VAL A 419 18.49 -4.38 -45.99
N LYS A 420 19.46 -4.15 -45.11
CA LYS A 420 20.55 -3.17 -45.30
C LYS A 420 21.65 -3.79 -46.15
N GLN A 421 22.05 -5.02 -45.83
CA GLN A 421 23.09 -5.74 -46.54
C GLN A 421 22.96 -7.27 -46.39
N LEU A 422 23.21 -8.00 -47.47
CA LEU A 422 23.56 -9.43 -47.43
C LEU A 422 25.05 -9.59 -47.68
N THR A 423 25.74 -10.41 -46.88
CA THR A 423 27.15 -10.73 -47.08
C THR A 423 27.36 -12.24 -47.07
N ALA A 424 27.73 -12.80 -48.21
CA ALA A 424 28.10 -14.22 -48.33
C ALA A 424 29.60 -14.38 -48.10
N ASN A 425 29.98 -15.32 -47.23
CA ASN A 425 31.37 -15.67 -46.94
C ASN A 425 31.57 -17.15 -47.27
N TRP A 426 32.29 -17.45 -48.34
CA TRP A 426 32.65 -18.81 -48.72
C TRP A 426 34.11 -19.08 -48.42
N HIS A 427 34.41 -20.23 -47.81
CA HIS A 427 35.75 -20.67 -47.44
C HIS A 427 36.06 -21.97 -48.17
N GLY A 428 37.02 -21.95 -49.08
CA GLY A 428 37.36 -23.12 -49.88
C GLY A 428 38.54 -22.89 -50.83
N PHE A 429 38.75 -23.83 -51.74
CA PHE A 429 39.73 -23.75 -52.82
C PHE A 429 39.38 -24.69 -53.98
N GLY A 430 39.95 -24.44 -55.15
CA GLY A 430 39.70 -25.18 -56.38
C GLY A 430 40.98 -25.77 -56.95
N SER A 431 40.87 -26.74 -57.85
CA SER A 431 41.98 -27.30 -58.61
C SER A 431 41.50 -27.75 -59.98
N SER A 432 42.28 -27.47 -61.02
CA SER A 432 41.97 -27.79 -62.42
C SER A 432 43.24 -27.68 -63.27
N VAL A 433 43.09 -27.87 -64.58
CA VAL A 433 44.15 -27.64 -65.58
C VAL A 433 44.67 -26.20 -65.59
N GLY A 434 43.80 -25.24 -65.23
CA GLY A 434 44.14 -23.82 -65.12
C GLY A 434 44.79 -23.44 -63.80
N GLY A 435 45.19 -24.42 -62.98
CA GLY A 435 45.71 -24.23 -61.62
C GLY A 435 44.62 -24.23 -60.55
N ASN A 436 44.89 -23.58 -59.41
CA ASN A 436 44.06 -23.68 -58.20
C ASN A 436 42.96 -22.61 -58.10
N LYS A 437 42.43 -22.19 -59.26
CA LYS A 437 41.47 -21.09 -59.31
C LYS A 437 40.10 -21.56 -58.81
N ALA A 438 39.65 -20.97 -57.70
CA ALA A 438 38.29 -21.09 -57.20
C ALA A 438 37.50 -19.83 -57.50
N ASN A 439 36.29 -19.97 -58.00
CA ASN A 439 35.40 -18.86 -58.33
C ASN A 439 34.12 -18.95 -57.49
N LEU A 440 33.60 -17.80 -57.05
CA LEU A 440 32.29 -17.65 -56.42
C LEU A 440 31.42 -16.66 -57.20
N ARG A 441 30.16 -17.03 -57.46
CA ARG A 441 29.15 -16.20 -58.15
C ARG A 441 27.82 -16.18 -57.41
N VAL A 442 26.98 -15.18 -57.68
CA VAL A 442 25.59 -15.09 -57.18
C VAL A 442 24.59 -15.18 -58.33
N SER A 443 23.44 -15.79 -58.10
CA SER A 443 22.39 -15.85 -59.12
C SER A 443 21.75 -14.47 -59.31
N TRP A 444 21.73 -13.99 -60.55
CA TRP A 444 21.20 -12.69 -60.95
C TRP A 444 20.02 -12.88 -61.91
N SER A 445 18.83 -12.39 -61.58
CA SER A 445 17.56 -12.77 -62.22
C SER A 445 17.33 -14.30 -62.21
N ASP A 446 16.20 -14.81 -62.70
CA ASP A 446 15.86 -16.24 -62.52
C ASP A 446 16.80 -17.20 -63.28
N ASN A 447 17.53 -16.73 -64.30
CA ASN A 447 18.25 -17.59 -65.23
C ASN A 447 19.70 -17.14 -65.54
N SER A 448 20.38 -16.40 -64.66
CA SER A 448 21.79 -16.02 -64.92
C SER A 448 22.66 -15.93 -63.65
N TRP A 449 23.98 -15.87 -63.85
CA TRP A 449 24.98 -15.67 -62.80
C TRP A 449 25.67 -14.32 -62.97
N ALA A 450 25.76 -13.52 -61.92
CA ALA A 450 26.52 -12.27 -61.90
C ALA A 450 27.42 -12.18 -60.66
N GLY A 451 28.31 -11.18 -60.64
CA GLY A 451 29.37 -11.05 -59.65
C GLY A 451 30.37 -12.19 -59.76
N THR A 452 31.67 -11.91 -59.80
CA THR A 452 32.68 -12.97 -59.76
C THR A 452 33.82 -12.50 -58.88
N THR A 453 34.09 -13.29 -57.85
CA THR A 453 35.29 -13.16 -57.01
C THR A 453 36.04 -14.49 -57.05
N ASN A 454 37.36 -14.44 -56.97
CA ASN A 454 38.20 -15.63 -57.13
C ASN A 454 39.55 -15.49 -56.41
N HIS A 455 40.19 -16.63 -56.16
CA HIS A 455 41.59 -16.72 -55.72
C HIS A 455 42.24 -17.98 -56.28
N THR A 456 43.56 -18.08 -56.13
CA THR A 456 44.39 -19.22 -56.60
C THR A 456 45.10 -19.97 -55.46
N SER A 457 44.66 -19.79 -54.22
CA SER A 457 45.20 -20.51 -53.06
C SER A 457 45.04 -22.04 -53.18
N THR A 458 46.02 -22.77 -52.65
CA THR A 458 46.01 -24.24 -52.52
C THR A 458 45.37 -24.73 -51.23
N THR A 459 45.02 -23.82 -50.32
CA THR A 459 44.41 -24.11 -49.02
C THR A 459 43.13 -23.30 -48.84
N VAL A 460 42.29 -23.71 -47.88
CA VAL A 460 41.03 -23.04 -47.55
C VAL A 460 41.26 -21.53 -47.40
N SER A 461 40.63 -20.75 -48.27
CA SER A 461 40.74 -19.30 -48.31
C SER A 461 39.36 -18.67 -48.47
N LYS A 462 39.19 -17.44 -47.99
CA LYS A 462 37.90 -16.76 -47.94
C LYS A 462 37.64 -15.95 -49.20
N LEU A 463 36.45 -16.11 -49.78
CA LEU A 463 35.84 -15.22 -50.76
C LEU A 463 34.58 -14.61 -50.17
N SER A 464 34.43 -13.29 -50.30
CA SER A 464 33.24 -12.57 -49.81
C SER A 464 32.56 -11.79 -50.92
N MET A 465 31.23 -11.74 -50.87
CA MET A 465 30.40 -10.88 -51.71
C MET A 465 29.32 -10.20 -50.86
N SER A 466 29.13 -8.89 -51.05
CA SER A 466 28.16 -8.09 -50.30
C SER A 466 27.19 -7.38 -51.23
N PHE A 467 25.91 -7.32 -50.83
CA PHE A 467 24.81 -6.80 -51.64
C PHE A 467 23.90 -5.90 -50.81
N THR A 468 23.69 -4.66 -51.24
CA THR A 468 22.79 -3.69 -50.61
C THR A 468 21.45 -3.56 -51.33
N ASP A 469 21.37 -3.97 -52.60
CA ASP A 469 20.14 -4.09 -53.38
C ASP A 469 19.84 -5.56 -53.63
N LEU A 470 18.66 -6.01 -53.20
CA LEU A 470 18.22 -7.40 -53.30
C LEU A 470 17.38 -7.68 -54.53
N THR A 471 17.02 -6.67 -55.32
CA THR A 471 16.01 -6.76 -56.39
C THR A 471 16.34 -7.85 -57.42
N ALA A 472 17.63 -8.02 -57.76
CA ALA A 472 18.08 -8.98 -58.76
C ALA A 472 18.52 -10.35 -58.17
N ILE A 473 18.79 -10.44 -56.87
CA ILE A 473 19.40 -11.63 -56.25
C ILE A 473 18.44 -12.42 -55.35
N LEU A 474 17.46 -11.78 -54.73
CA LEU A 474 16.42 -12.43 -53.93
C LEU A 474 15.26 -12.84 -54.84
N LYS A 475 15.05 -14.16 -54.96
CA LYS A 475 14.04 -14.75 -55.84
C LYS A 475 12.64 -14.73 -55.21
N ASN A 476 11.61 -15.01 -56.02
CA ASN A 476 10.21 -14.99 -55.59
C ASN A 476 9.87 -16.11 -54.58
N ASP A 477 10.69 -17.16 -54.52
CA ASP A 477 10.61 -18.23 -53.51
C ASP A 477 11.41 -17.90 -52.22
N ALA A 478 11.91 -16.66 -52.12
CA ALA A 478 12.73 -16.13 -51.04
C ALA A 478 14.14 -16.72 -50.90
N PHE A 479 14.64 -17.42 -51.92
CA PHE A 479 16.02 -17.91 -51.92
C PHE A 479 17.00 -16.90 -52.52
N VAL A 480 18.23 -16.94 -52.01
CA VAL A 480 19.43 -16.39 -52.67
C VAL A 480 20.37 -17.56 -52.95
N HIS A 481 20.94 -17.59 -54.15
CA HIS A 481 21.79 -18.69 -54.61
C HIS A 481 23.21 -18.24 -54.90
N PHE A 482 24.18 -19.02 -54.44
CA PHE A 482 25.60 -18.85 -54.69
C PHE A 482 26.20 -20.10 -55.34
N LEU A 483 27.14 -19.91 -56.25
CA LEU A 483 27.82 -20.99 -56.96
C LEU A 483 29.32 -20.91 -56.75
N ALA A 484 29.91 -21.93 -56.13
CA ALA A 484 31.35 -22.13 -56.13
C ALA A 484 31.74 -23.12 -57.23
N TYR A 485 32.78 -22.80 -58.01
CA TYR A 485 33.26 -23.68 -59.08
C TYR A 485 34.76 -23.52 -59.37
N ALA A 486 35.35 -24.59 -59.93
CA ALA A 486 36.70 -24.60 -60.48
C ALA A 486 36.66 -24.56 -62.01
N GLU A 487 37.77 -24.24 -62.68
CA GLU A 487 37.83 -24.21 -64.15
C GLU A 487 37.64 -25.62 -64.75
N PRO A 488 37.26 -25.76 -66.05
CA PRO A 488 36.97 -27.05 -66.69
C PRO A 488 38.14 -28.06 -66.63
N SER A 489 37.82 -29.35 -66.63
CA SER A 489 38.82 -30.41 -66.81
C SER A 489 39.29 -30.49 -68.27
N ASP A 490 40.52 -30.95 -68.53
CA ASP A 490 41.01 -31.32 -69.87
C ASP A 490 40.78 -32.80 -70.21
N GLY A 491 40.26 -33.61 -69.28
CA GLY A 491 40.19 -35.06 -69.42
C GLY A 491 41.33 -35.82 -68.71
N VAL A 492 42.31 -35.10 -68.15
CA VAL A 492 43.44 -35.65 -67.38
C VAL A 492 43.44 -35.08 -65.97
N THR A 493 43.47 -33.75 -65.82
CA THR A 493 43.37 -33.06 -64.53
C THR A 493 41.90 -32.79 -64.24
N ALA A 494 41.40 -33.34 -63.13
CA ALA A 494 40.01 -33.14 -62.74
C ALA A 494 39.75 -31.69 -62.30
N SER A 495 38.62 -31.14 -62.73
CA SER A 495 38.04 -29.94 -62.13
C SER A 495 37.55 -30.31 -60.73
N THR A 496 38.08 -29.69 -59.68
CA THR A 496 37.75 -30.01 -58.29
C THR A 496 37.49 -28.75 -57.51
N ILE A 497 36.36 -28.67 -56.82
CA ILE A 497 36.01 -27.58 -55.90
C ILE A 497 35.83 -28.14 -54.49
N ASN A 498 36.47 -27.51 -53.51
CA ASN A 498 36.46 -27.88 -52.10
C ASN A 498 35.90 -26.74 -51.27
N THR A 499 34.90 -27.02 -50.44
CA THR A 499 34.31 -26.06 -49.50
C THR A 499 34.49 -26.58 -48.08
N ASP A 500 35.02 -25.74 -47.19
CA ASP A 500 35.11 -26.02 -45.75
C ASP A 500 33.91 -25.39 -45.01
N TYR A 501 33.57 -24.15 -45.38
CA TYR A 501 32.49 -23.42 -44.72
C TYR A 501 31.86 -22.39 -45.65
N ILE A 502 30.55 -22.16 -45.50
CA ILE A 502 29.89 -21.02 -46.10
C ILE A 502 28.79 -20.49 -45.18
N ASP A 503 28.72 -19.17 -45.09
CA ASP A 503 27.64 -18.46 -44.41
C ASP A 503 27.10 -17.29 -45.24
N LEU A 504 25.87 -16.91 -44.90
CA LEU A 504 25.23 -15.71 -45.39
C LEU A 504 24.77 -14.86 -44.19
N VAL A 505 25.43 -13.72 -44.00
CA VAL A 505 25.01 -12.71 -43.02
C VAL A 505 23.92 -11.85 -43.61
N VAL A 506 22.80 -11.74 -42.90
CA VAL A 506 21.66 -10.86 -43.21
C VAL A 506 21.63 -9.73 -42.18
N GLU A 507 21.84 -8.49 -42.63
CA GLU A 507 21.75 -7.28 -41.81
C GLU A 507 20.49 -6.47 -42.21
N LEU A 508 19.61 -6.19 -41.25
CA LEU A 508 18.42 -5.35 -41.45
C LEU A 508 18.75 -3.87 -41.25
N LYS A 509 17.97 -2.99 -41.88
CA LYS A 509 18.01 -1.53 -41.62
C LYS A 509 17.53 -1.25 -40.20
N ASP A 510 18.06 -0.20 -39.57
CA ASP A 510 17.64 0.21 -38.22
C ASP A 510 16.14 0.57 -38.14
N THR A 511 15.54 0.94 -39.28
CA THR A 511 14.11 1.23 -39.40
C THR A 511 13.23 -0.01 -39.55
N ALA A 512 13.81 -1.19 -39.81
CA ALA A 512 13.07 -2.41 -40.06
C ALA A 512 12.21 -2.80 -38.84
N GLN A 513 10.92 -3.01 -39.08
CA GLN A 513 9.98 -3.43 -38.04
C GLN A 513 9.61 -4.91 -38.24
N LEU A 514 10.09 -5.76 -37.34
CA LEU A 514 9.64 -7.14 -37.22
C LEU A 514 8.57 -7.28 -36.13
N ASP A 515 7.70 -8.27 -36.31
CA ASP A 515 6.87 -8.81 -35.24
C ASP A 515 7.76 -9.71 -34.36
N THR A 516 8.29 -9.10 -33.31
CA THR A 516 9.23 -9.67 -32.34
C THR A 516 8.50 -10.22 -31.13
N ARG A 517 7.18 -10.42 -31.22
CA ARG A 517 6.41 -10.90 -30.08
C ARG A 517 6.93 -12.27 -29.65
N PRO A 518 7.21 -12.45 -28.35
CA PRO A 518 7.79 -13.68 -27.87
C PRO A 518 6.82 -14.86 -28.05
N THR A 519 7.39 -16.03 -28.33
CA THR A 519 6.64 -17.28 -28.24
C THR A 519 6.60 -17.70 -26.77
N ILE A 520 5.41 -17.79 -26.19
CA ILE A 520 5.23 -18.22 -24.80
C ILE A 520 5.11 -19.74 -24.76
N ILE A 521 5.86 -20.36 -23.85
CA ILE A 521 5.77 -21.79 -23.54
C ILE A 521 5.45 -21.90 -22.06
N ARG A 522 4.28 -22.42 -21.72
CA ARG A 522 3.90 -22.66 -20.34
C ARG A 522 4.18 -24.10 -19.95
N VAL A 523 4.90 -24.31 -18.85
CA VAL A 523 5.15 -25.64 -18.28
C VAL A 523 4.17 -25.88 -17.15
N GLU A 524 3.38 -26.94 -17.27
CA GLU A 524 2.43 -27.37 -16.24
C GLU A 524 2.75 -28.75 -15.71
N ASN A 525 2.52 -28.94 -14.42
CA ASN A 525 2.76 -30.18 -13.70
C ASN A 525 1.81 -30.27 -12.49
N PHE A 526 2.00 -31.26 -11.62
CA PHE A 526 1.16 -31.48 -10.45
C PHE A 526 1.66 -30.80 -9.16
N GLU A 527 2.64 -29.89 -9.25
CA GLU A 527 3.08 -29.11 -8.10
C GLU A 527 1.93 -28.25 -7.55
N GLY A 528 1.79 -28.23 -6.22
CA GLY A 528 0.74 -27.49 -5.52
C GLY A 528 -0.66 -28.11 -5.65
N LYS A 529 -0.79 -29.30 -6.24
CA LYS A 529 -2.08 -29.99 -6.38
C LYS A 529 -2.57 -30.55 -5.05
N VAL A 530 -3.81 -30.20 -4.70
CA VAL A 530 -4.55 -30.76 -3.56
C VAL A 530 -5.59 -31.76 -4.10
N SER A 531 -5.63 -32.96 -3.51
CA SER A 531 -6.57 -34.02 -3.93
C SER A 531 -8.03 -33.57 -3.80
N GLY A 532 -8.84 -33.84 -4.82
CA GLY A 532 -10.25 -33.44 -4.87
C GLY A 532 -10.51 -31.96 -5.13
N SER A 533 -9.49 -31.09 -5.16
CA SER A 533 -9.64 -29.65 -5.39
C SER A 533 -9.22 -29.25 -6.80
N THR A 534 -9.98 -28.38 -7.46
CA THR A 534 -9.61 -27.76 -8.75
C THR A 534 -9.18 -26.29 -8.60
N VAL A 535 -9.13 -25.80 -7.36
CA VAL A 535 -8.88 -24.38 -7.05
C VAL A 535 -7.40 -24.04 -7.14
N GLU A 536 -6.51 -24.81 -6.52
CA GLU A 536 -5.07 -24.52 -6.49
C GLU A 536 -4.41 -24.91 -7.81
N ASN A 537 -4.64 -26.16 -8.24
CA ASN A 537 -4.15 -26.70 -9.50
C ASN A 537 -5.28 -27.49 -10.19
N PRO A 538 -5.70 -27.10 -11.40
CA PRO A 538 -6.85 -27.69 -12.09
C PRO A 538 -6.55 -29.06 -12.72
N HIS A 539 -5.29 -29.50 -12.74
CA HIS A 539 -4.88 -30.77 -13.33
C HIS A 539 -5.26 -31.95 -12.43
N VAL A 540 -5.48 -33.13 -13.00
CA VAL A 540 -5.86 -34.33 -12.23
C VAL A 540 -5.05 -35.55 -12.69
N ALA A 541 -4.51 -36.29 -11.72
CA ALA A 541 -3.88 -37.59 -11.95
C ALA A 541 -4.71 -38.72 -11.31
N LYS A 542 -4.89 -39.82 -12.04
CA LYS A 542 -5.69 -40.97 -11.61
C LYS A 542 -4.96 -42.28 -11.89
N HIS A 543 -5.29 -43.36 -11.19
CA HIS A 543 -4.79 -44.72 -11.47
C HIS A 543 -5.93 -45.73 -11.56
N ALA A 544 -5.67 -46.84 -12.25
CA ALA A 544 -6.55 -47.99 -12.33
C ALA A 544 -5.75 -49.27 -12.65
N SER A 545 -6.39 -50.44 -12.49
CA SER A 545 -5.85 -51.75 -12.87
C SER A 545 -6.86 -52.66 -13.60
N PRO A 546 -7.48 -52.23 -14.71
CA PRO A 546 -8.43 -53.05 -15.47
C PRO A 546 -7.74 -53.99 -16.47
N ASN A 547 -8.51 -54.86 -17.13
CA ASN A 547 -8.02 -55.79 -18.15
C ASN A 547 -7.77 -55.15 -19.54
N LEU A 548 -8.09 -53.87 -19.73
CA LEU A 548 -7.89 -53.11 -20.97
C LEU A 548 -7.50 -51.67 -20.64
N LEU A 549 -6.73 -51.01 -21.52
CA LEU A 549 -6.44 -49.58 -21.34
C LEU A 549 -7.75 -48.78 -21.28
N GLN A 550 -7.95 -48.09 -20.16
CA GLN A 550 -9.25 -47.49 -19.84
C GLN A 550 -9.37 -46.10 -20.47
N SER A 551 -10.55 -45.75 -20.98
CA SER A 551 -10.80 -44.40 -21.48
C SER A 551 -10.77 -43.38 -20.32
N PRO A 552 -10.42 -42.10 -20.58
CA PRO A 552 -10.40 -41.07 -19.54
C PRO A 552 -11.74 -40.91 -18.78
N SER A 553 -12.86 -41.17 -19.46
CA SER A 553 -14.22 -41.11 -18.91
C SER A 553 -14.73 -42.45 -18.35
N GLY A 554 -13.93 -43.53 -18.39
CA GLY A 554 -14.33 -44.85 -17.90
C GLY A 554 -14.50 -44.88 -16.37
N GLY A 555 -15.45 -45.67 -15.87
CA GLY A 555 -15.60 -45.89 -14.42
C GLY A 555 -14.45 -46.71 -13.83
N GLY A 556 -14.08 -46.47 -12.57
CA GLY A 556 -13.02 -47.23 -11.87
C GLY A 556 -11.68 -46.52 -11.69
N TRP A 557 -11.56 -45.27 -12.12
CA TRP A 557 -10.40 -44.43 -11.81
C TRP A 557 -10.40 -43.98 -10.34
N GLY A 558 -9.29 -44.19 -9.62
CA GLY A 558 -9.01 -43.55 -8.33
C GLY A 558 -8.09 -42.34 -8.50
N GLU A 559 -8.41 -41.20 -7.88
CA GLU A 559 -7.51 -40.04 -7.86
C GLU A 559 -6.25 -40.32 -7.03
N PHE A 560 -5.14 -39.67 -7.37
CA PHE A 560 -3.95 -39.63 -6.54
C PHE A 560 -4.25 -38.85 -5.26
N VAL A 561 -4.50 -39.52 -4.14
CA VAL A 561 -4.73 -38.81 -2.86
C VAL A 561 -3.41 -38.48 -2.18
N ALA A 562 -2.59 -39.49 -1.87
CA ALA A 562 -1.28 -39.33 -1.24
C ALA A 562 -0.12 -39.23 -2.24
N HIS A 563 -0.38 -39.41 -3.53
CA HIS A 563 0.67 -39.60 -4.54
C HIS A 563 1.06 -38.33 -5.30
N TYR A 564 0.33 -37.22 -5.18
CA TYR A 564 0.68 -35.98 -5.89
C TYR A 564 2.07 -35.45 -5.52
N GLY A 565 2.50 -35.60 -4.27
CA GLY A 565 3.84 -35.22 -3.83
C GLY A 565 4.98 -36.03 -4.47
N PHE A 566 4.70 -37.26 -4.94
CA PHE A 566 5.67 -38.12 -5.63
C PHE A 566 5.70 -37.89 -7.15
N VAL A 567 4.83 -37.04 -7.69
CA VAL A 567 4.80 -36.72 -9.13
C VAL A 567 4.97 -35.23 -9.42
N SER A 568 5.21 -34.42 -8.38
CA SER A 568 5.34 -32.97 -8.47
C SER A 568 6.78 -32.51 -8.77
N ASN A 569 7.79 -33.32 -8.47
CA ASN A 569 9.19 -32.99 -8.67
C ASN A 569 9.95 -34.20 -9.23
N LEU A 570 10.95 -33.96 -10.08
CA LEU A 570 11.87 -34.99 -10.54
C LEU A 570 12.97 -35.19 -9.50
N ASP A 571 12.91 -36.28 -8.73
CA ASP A 571 13.88 -36.60 -7.68
C ASP A 571 14.58 -37.95 -7.87
N GLY A 572 14.05 -38.81 -8.76
CA GLY A 572 14.62 -40.10 -9.13
C GLY A 572 14.54 -41.19 -8.06
N GLY A 573 14.05 -40.86 -6.85
CA GLY A 573 14.06 -41.74 -5.68
C GLY A 573 12.67 -42.02 -5.10
N ASN A 574 11.71 -41.10 -5.24
CA ASN A 574 10.35 -41.21 -4.73
C ASN A 574 9.33 -41.12 -5.86
N TYR A 575 8.79 -42.26 -6.27
CA TYR A 575 7.80 -42.34 -7.34
C TYR A 575 6.45 -42.88 -6.87
N ALA A 576 5.39 -42.40 -7.51
CA ALA A 576 4.07 -43.00 -7.42
C ALA A 576 4.06 -44.36 -8.15
N SER A 577 3.78 -45.44 -7.42
CA SER A 577 3.71 -46.79 -7.96
C SER A 577 2.27 -47.30 -7.98
N ARG A 578 1.84 -47.83 -9.13
CA ARG A 578 0.61 -48.62 -9.25
C ARG A 578 0.98 -50.03 -9.70
N ALA A 579 0.42 -51.04 -9.02
CA ALA A 579 0.68 -52.44 -9.30
C ALA A 579 -0.61 -53.27 -9.27
N SER A 580 -0.66 -54.33 -10.07
CA SER A 580 -1.62 -55.44 -9.91
C SER A 580 -0.98 -56.77 -10.26
N SER A 581 -1.30 -57.80 -9.46
CA SER A 581 -0.90 -59.19 -9.69
C SER A 581 -2.06 -60.05 -10.22
N VAL A 582 -3.20 -59.45 -10.55
CA VAL A 582 -4.35 -60.19 -11.08
C VAL A 582 -4.12 -60.46 -12.57
N ASN A 583 -4.26 -61.72 -12.98
CA ASN A 583 -4.03 -62.13 -14.37
C ASN A 583 -4.88 -61.29 -15.36
N GLY A 584 -4.21 -60.71 -16.35
CA GLY A 584 -4.79 -59.84 -17.37
C GLY A 584 -4.94 -58.37 -16.98
N GLU A 585 -4.80 -57.98 -15.70
CA GLU A 585 -4.89 -56.57 -15.30
C GLU A 585 -3.65 -55.77 -15.70
N ILE A 586 -3.87 -54.51 -16.06
CA ILE A 586 -2.85 -53.56 -16.54
C ILE A 586 -2.73 -52.41 -15.54
N ALA A 587 -1.56 -52.25 -14.92
CA ALA A 587 -1.28 -51.07 -14.12
C ALA A 587 -1.15 -49.83 -15.02
N GLN A 588 -1.99 -48.83 -14.79
CA GLN A 588 -2.01 -47.60 -15.57
C GLN A 588 -2.27 -46.36 -14.72
N THR A 589 -1.67 -45.25 -15.14
CA THR A 589 -1.78 -43.92 -14.56
C THR A 589 -2.17 -42.90 -15.63
N LEU A 590 -3.28 -42.21 -15.40
CA LEU A 590 -3.85 -41.18 -16.26
C LEU A 590 -3.44 -39.79 -15.76
N PHE A 591 -2.90 -38.95 -16.64
CA PHE A 591 -2.60 -37.55 -16.38
C PHE A 591 -3.49 -36.67 -17.24
N SER A 592 -4.25 -35.77 -16.62
CA SER A 592 -5.20 -34.89 -17.29
C SER A 592 -4.83 -33.43 -17.04
N PHE A 593 -4.61 -32.68 -18.12
CA PHE A 593 -4.24 -31.26 -18.07
C PHE A 593 -5.37 -30.41 -18.66
N ASN A 594 -5.87 -29.45 -17.88
CA ASN A 594 -6.90 -28.50 -18.30
C ASN A 594 -6.23 -27.26 -18.90
N LEU A 595 -6.21 -27.17 -20.23
CA LEU A 595 -5.45 -26.14 -20.95
C LEU A 595 -6.13 -24.77 -20.92
N ILE A 596 -7.47 -24.73 -20.82
CA ILE A 596 -8.21 -23.47 -20.69
C ILE A 596 -7.81 -22.80 -19.38
N GLU A 597 -7.91 -23.53 -18.26
CA GLU A 597 -7.56 -23.00 -16.94
C GLU A 597 -6.08 -22.62 -16.85
N THR A 598 -5.18 -23.42 -17.46
CA THR A 598 -3.76 -23.06 -17.56
C THR A 598 -3.55 -21.70 -18.20
N VAL A 599 -4.14 -21.47 -19.38
CA VAL A 599 -3.94 -20.23 -20.13
C VAL A 599 -4.55 -19.05 -19.36
N GLU A 600 -5.79 -19.17 -18.87
CA GLU A 600 -6.52 -18.06 -18.22
C GLU A 600 -5.96 -17.65 -16.86
N ARG A 601 -5.41 -18.61 -16.11
CA ARG A 601 -4.78 -18.34 -14.81
C ARG A 601 -3.37 -17.75 -14.97
N ASN A 602 -2.56 -18.29 -15.89
CA ASN A 602 -1.12 -18.06 -15.90
C ASN A 602 -0.62 -17.18 -17.06
N ILE A 603 -1.37 -17.03 -18.15
CA ILE A 603 -0.90 -16.34 -19.37
C ILE A 603 -1.77 -15.12 -19.69
N GLY A 604 -3.09 -15.27 -19.67
CA GLY A 604 -4.05 -14.22 -20.02
C GLY A 604 -5.41 -14.83 -20.37
N LYS A 605 -6.46 -14.01 -20.40
CA LYS A 605 -7.82 -14.49 -20.69
C LYS A 605 -7.97 -14.86 -22.16
N ILE A 606 -8.52 -16.03 -22.43
CA ILE A 606 -8.81 -16.46 -23.80
C ILE A 606 -9.92 -15.54 -24.34
N PRO A 607 -9.77 -14.93 -25.52
CA PRO A 607 -10.72 -13.96 -26.06
C PRO A 607 -11.95 -14.67 -26.65
N LYS A 608 -12.63 -15.50 -25.85
CA LYS A 608 -13.84 -16.27 -26.19
C LYS A 608 -14.71 -16.46 -24.95
N SER A 609 -16.02 -16.48 -25.15
CA SER A 609 -17.02 -16.50 -24.07
C SER A 609 -17.50 -17.91 -23.71
N THR A 610 -17.55 -18.84 -24.66
CA THR A 610 -17.98 -20.23 -24.42
C THR A 610 -16.80 -21.20 -24.31
N ILE A 611 -16.97 -22.32 -23.59
CA ILE A 611 -15.94 -23.37 -23.48
C ILE A 611 -15.57 -23.93 -24.86
N ALA A 612 -16.57 -24.22 -25.70
CA ALA A 612 -16.36 -24.76 -27.04
C ALA A 612 -15.51 -23.82 -27.92
N ASP A 613 -15.78 -22.52 -27.86
CA ASP A 613 -15.01 -21.52 -28.60
C ASP A 613 -13.60 -21.35 -28.03
N LYS A 614 -13.42 -21.45 -26.70
CA LYS A 614 -12.09 -21.45 -26.07
C LYS A 614 -11.27 -22.68 -26.50
N VAL A 615 -11.89 -23.86 -26.61
CA VAL A 615 -11.23 -25.06 -27.16
C VAL A 615 -10.82 -24.83 -28.61
N GLN A 616 -11.70 -24.23 -29.43
CA GLN A 616 -11.36 -23.91 -30.81
C GLN A 616 -10.21 -22.90 -30.89
N TRP A 617 -10.22 -21.87 -30.04
CA TRP A 617 -9.13 -20.92 -29.93
C TRP A 617 -7.80 -21.61 -29.58
N LEU A 618 -7.80 -22.56 -28.63
CA LEU A 618 -6.60 -23.34 -28.29
C LEU A 618 -6.07 -24.11 -29.49
N LYS A 619 -6.94 -24.78 -30.25
CA LYS A 619 -6.54 -25.45 -31.50
C LYS A 619 -5.87 -24.45 -32.44
N ASP A 620 -6.52 -23.32 -32.72
CA ASP A 620 -6.01 -22.35 -33.69
C ASP A 620 -4.68 -21.69 -33.25
N ASN A 621 -4.41 -21.60 -31.94
CA ASN A 621 -3.33 -20.80 -31.38
C ASN A 621 -2.20 -21.59 -30.71
N LEU A 622 -2.30 -22.90 -30.58
CA LEU A 622 -1.19 -23.73 -30.13
C LEU A 622 -0.21 -24.00 -31.27
N ALA A 623 1.08 -23.85 -30.99
CA ALA A 623 2.15 -24.21 -31.90
C ALA A 623 2.67 -25.62 -31.64
N LYS A 624 2.78 -26.03 -30.37
CA LYS A 624 3.33 -27.34 -30.00
C LYS A 624 2.88 -27.75 -28.59
N LEU A 625 2.66 -29.04 -28.40
CA LEU A 625 2.48 -29.67 -27.09
C LEU A 625 3.58 -30.72 -26.86
N THR A 626 4.23 -30.69 -25.70
CA THR A 626 5.22 -31.69 -25.30
C THR A 626 4.85 -32.25 -23.94
N CYS A 627 4.57 -33.55 -23.83
CA CYS A 627 4.43 -34.22 -22.54
C CYS A 627 5.71 -34.98 -22.23
N ASN A 628 6.37 -34.65 -21.12
CA ASN A 628 7.53 -35.36 -20.63
C ASN A 628 7.11 -36.20 -19.41
N TRP A 629 7.13 -37.52 -19.54
CA TRP A 629 6.91 -38.46 -18.44
C TRP A 629 8.24 -39.04 -17.99
N HIS A 630 8.50 -39.03 -16.69
CA HIS A 630 9.67 -39.62 -16.07
C HIS A 630 9.22 -40.81 -15.22
N GLY A 631 9.61 -42.01 -15.62
CA GLY A 631 9.16 -43.23 -14.97
C GLY A 631 9.67 -44.50 -15.64
N PHE A 632 9.15 -45.64 -15.19
CA PHE A 632 9.44 -46.95 -15.75
C PHE A 632 8.32 -47.96 -15.43
N GLY A 633 8.21 -49.01 -16.25
CA GLY A 633 7.25 -50.10 -16.04
C GLY A 633 7.97 -51.42 -15.70
N SER A 634 7.26 -52.37 -15.11
CA SER A 634 7.69 -53.77 -15.02
C SER A 634 6.51 -54.73 -15.12
N SER A 635 6.73 -55.84 -15.80
CA SER A 635 5.69 -56.83 -16.12
C SER A 635 6.33 -58.14 -16.59
N VAL A 636 5.51 -59.08 -17.05
CA VAL A 636 5.92 -60.33 -17.72
C VAL A 636 6.79 -60.08 -18.96
N GLY A 637 6.57 -58.97 -19.66
CA GLY A 637 7.31 -58.55 -20.86
C GLY A 637 8.63 -57.82 -20.54
N GLY A 638 9.09 -57.84 -19.29
CA GLY A 638 10.24 -57.08 -18.81
C GLY A 638 9.88 -55.66 -18.36
N ASN A 639 10.85 -54.74 -18.48
CA ASN A 639 10.75 -53.39 -17.92
C ASN A 639 10.11 -52.37 -18.87
N ARG A 640 9.01 -52.76 -19.53
CA ARG A 640 8.34 -51.92 -20.53
C ARG A 640 7.41 -50.92 -19.85
N GLY A 641 7.72 -49.63 -19.96
CA GLY A 641 6.84 -48.53 -19.60
C GLY A 641 6.44 -47.74 -20.84
N SER A 642 5.14 -47.54 -21.05
CA SER A 642 4.59 -46.89 -22.24
C SER A 642 3.88 -45.59 -21.88
N LEU A 643 3.96 -44.59 -22.75
CA LEU A 643 3.22 -43.33 -22.68
C LEU A 643 2.35 -43.17 -23.94
N SER A 644 1.06 -42.96 -23.74
CA SER A 644 0.06 -42.79 -24.80
C SER A 644 -0.72 -41.48 -24.63
N VAL A 645 -1.34 -40.97 -25.70
CA VAL A 645 -2.26 -39.82 -25.65
C VAL A 645 -3.67 -40.24 -26.07
N TRP A 646 -4.70 -39.66 -25.46
CA TRP A 646 -6.08 -39.95 -25.83
C TRP A 646 -6.47 -39.21 -27.11
N SER A 647 -7.00 -39.92 -28.10
CA SER A 647 -7.71 -39.31 -29.23
C SER A 647 -9.21 -39.42 -28.98
N LYS A 648 -9.84 -38.27 -28.77
CA LYS A 648 -11.29 -38.13 -28.66
C LYS A 648 -12.02 -38.46 -29.96
N SER A 649 -11.45 -38.15 -31.14
CA SER A 649 -12.09 -38.50 -32.43
C SER A 649 -12.14 -40.00 -32.63
N ASN A 650 -11.06 -40.71 -32.28
CA ASN A 650 -10.95 -42.14 -32.50
C ASN A 650 -11.49 -42.94 -31.30
N SER A 651 -11.80 -42.23 -30.20
CA SER A 651 -12.17 -42.84 -28.91
C SER A 651 -11.18 -43.93 -28.48
N SER A 652 -9.89 -43.66 -28.66
CA SER A 652 -8.82 -44.62 -28.41
C SER A 652 -7.54 -43.94 -27.93
N TRP A 653 -6.70 -44.70 -27.22
CA TRP A 653 -5.31 -44.32 -27.00
C TRP A 653 -4.54 -44.43 -28.31
N VAL A 654 -3.83 -43.37 -28.70
CA VAL A 654 -3.05 -43.29 -29.94
C VAL A 654 -1.61 -42.88 -29.61
N PHE A 655 -0.69 -43.14 -30.55
CA PHE A 655 0.74 -42.80 -30.45
C PHE A 655 1.39 -43.27 -29.15
N VAL A 656 1.89 -44.51 -29.16
CA VAL A 656 2.55 -45.12 -28.01
C VAL A 656 4.06 -44.98 -28.16
N ASN A 657 4.69 -44.26 -27.24
CA ASN A 657 6.13 -44.35 -27.02
C ASN A 657 6.38 -45.32 -25.87
N ALA A 658 7.51 -46.03 -25.87
CA ALA A 658 7.86 -46.93 -24.77
C ALA A 658 9.36 -46.91 -24.48
N LEU A 659 9.71 -47.21 -23.23
CA LEU A 659 11.08 -47.46 -22.77
C LEU A 659 11.17 -48.85 -22.15
N MET A 660 12.36 -49.46 -22.23
CA MET A 660 12.67 -50.80 -21.72
C MET A 660 13.76 -50.70 -20.63
N VAL A 661 13.47 -49.97 -19.56
CA VAL A 661 14.45 -49.59 -18.51
C VAL A 661 13.85 -49.81 -17.13
N SER A 662 14.66 -50.17 -16.14
CA SER A 662 14.22 -50.44 -14.76
C SER A 662 14.43 -49.28 -13.79
N VAL A 663 14.78 -48.09 -14.31
CA VAL A 663 15.08 -46.89 -13.52
C VAL A 663 14.34 -45.69 -14.12
N VAL A 664 14.07 -44.68 -13.29
CA VAL A 664 13.40 -43.44 -13.72
C VAL A 664 14.12 -42.87 -14.95
N SER A 665 13.40 -42.82 -16.07
CA SER A 665 13.92 -42.33 -17.35
C SER A 665 12.86 -41.49 -18.05
N LYS A 666 13.31 -40.52 -18.85
CA LYS A 666 12.40 -39.60 -19.56
C LYS A 666 11.89 -40.23 -20.85
N LEU A 667 10.57 -40.25 -21.00
CA LEU A 667 9.87 -40.51 -22.25
C LEU A 667 9.08 -39.28 -22.67
N THR A 668 9.29 -38.82 -23.90
CA THR A 668 8.65 -37.61 -24.42
C THR A 668 7.61 -37.97 -25.47
N TYR A 669 6.40 -37.43 -25.32
CA TYR A 669 5.44 -37.29 -26.41
C TYR A 669 5.48 -35.87 -26.94
N GLN A 670 5.52 -35.70 -28.26
CA GLN A 670 5.59 -34.40 -28.91
C GLN A 670 4.57 -34.31 -30.04
N ASN A 671 3.76 -33.24 -30.04
CA ASN A 671 2.81 -32.94 -31.10
C ASN A 671 3.06 -31.52 -31.64
N ILE A 672 3.47 -31.43 -32.90
CA ILE A 672 3.94 -30.20 -33.56
C ILE A 672 2.80 -29.45 -34.28
N SER A 673 1.60 -30.04 -34.40
CA SER A 673 0.45 -29.35 -35.01
C SER A 673 -0.87 -29.60 -34.25
N PRO A 674 -0.98 -29.08 -33.01
CA PRO A 674 -2.19 -29.21 -32.20
C PRO A 674 -3.45 -28.60 -32.84
N SER A 675 -3.30 -27.72 -33.84
CA SER A 675 -4.42 -27.06 -34.54
C SER A 675 -5.40 -27.96 -35.27
N SER A 676 -5.05 -29.22 -35.49
CA SER A 676 -5.91 -30.25 -36.09
C SER A 676 -6.34 -31.34 -35.09
N THR A 677 -5.99 -31.22 -33.81
CA THR A 677 -5.93 -32.41 -32.95
C THR A 677 -7.25 -32.84 -32.37
N SER A 678 -7.50 -34.13 -32.53
CA SER A 678 -8.54 -34.90 -31.88
C SER A 678 -8.29 -35.17 -30.40
N ILE A 679 -7.28 -34.56 -29.76
CA ILE A 679 -6.86 -34.91 -28.39
C ILE A 679 -7.57 -34.09 -27.30
N PHE A 680 -8.20 -32.99 -27.68
CA PHE A 680 -9.02 -32.18 -26.79
C PHE A 680 -10.36 -32.87 -26.53
N ASP A 681 -10.76 -32.92 -25.26
CA ASP A 681 -12.15 -33.20 -24.91
C ASP A 681 -13.03 -31.94 -25.02
N THR A 682 -14.30 -32.05 -24.59
CA THR A 682 -15.29 -30.97 -24.64
C THR A 682 -15.00 -29.82 -23.67
N ASP A 683 -14.20 -30.07 -22.63
CA ASP A 683 -13.88 -29.12 -21.58
C ASP A 683 -12.48 -28.50 -21.74
N GLY A 684 -11.78 -28.83 -22.83
CA GLY A 684 -10.42 -28.36 -23.11
C GLY A 684 -9.34 -29.07 -22.30
N VAL A 685 -9.64 -30.28 -21.81
CA VAL A 685 -8.70 -31.15 -21.13
C VAL A 685 -8.07 -32.10 -22.15
N ILE A 686 -6.77 -32.37 -21.96
CA ILE A 686 -6.04 -33.40 -22.71
C ILE A 686 -5.54 -34.47 -21.75
N HIS A 687 -5.44 -35.70 -22.25
CA HIS A 687 -5.14 -36.87 -21.42
C HIS A 687 -3.94 -37.66 -21.95
N PHE A 688 -3.06 -38.02 -21.02
CA PHE A 688 -1.93 -38.91 -21.25
C PHE A 688 -2.02 -40.13 -20.33
N LEU A 689 -1.60 -41.29 -20.81
CA LEU A 689 -1.63 -42.54 -20.06
C LEU A 689 -0.24 -43.16 -20.00
N ALA A 690 0.30 -43.30 -18.80
CA ALA A 690 1.44 -44.16 -18.54
C ALA A 690 0.94 -45.55 -18.15
N HIS A 691 1.44 -46.62 -18.78
CA HIS A 691 1.03 -47.99 -18.45
C HIS A 691 2.13 -49.02 -18.69
N ALA A 692 2.01 -50.16 -18.02
CA ALA A 692 2.82 -51.35 -18.26
C ALA A 692 2.06 -52.38 -19.13
N GLU A 693 2.63 -53.56 -19.32
CA GLU A 693 1.95 -54.70 -19.94
C GLU A 693 1.11 -55.48 -18.90
N PRO A 694 0.13 -56.32 -19.32
CA PRO A 694 -0.71 -57.09 -18.40
C PRO A 694 0.08 -58.04 -17.47
N SER A 695 -0.46 -58.30 -16.28
CA SER A 695 0.04 -59.37 -15.40
C SER A 695 -0.35 -60.76 -15.94
N ASP A 696 0.49 -61.78 -15.72
CA ASP A 696 0.14 -63.19 -15.95
C ASP A 696 -0.44 -63.89 -14.71
N GLY A 697 -0.72 -63.15 -13.63
CA GLY A 697 -1.14 -63.71 -12.34
C GLY A 697 0.01 -64.10 -11.41
N THR A 698 1.27 -64.06 -11.89
CA THR A 698 2.47 -64.35 -11.10
C THR A 698 3.38 -63.13 -11.02
N THR A 699 3.74 -62.56 -12.16
CA THR A 699 4.48 -61.32 -12.29
C THR A 699 3.49 -60.17 -12.34
N ALA A 700 3.59 -59.25 -11.38
CA ALA A 700 2.72 -58.08 -11.33
C ALA A 700 2.98 -57.13 -12.50
N SER A 701 1.91 -56.57 -13.06
CA SER A 701 1.97 -55.35 -13.87
C SER A 701 2.23 -54.17 -12.94
N LYS A 702 3.30 -53.40 -13.17
CA LYS A 702 3.66 -52.23 -12.35
C LYS A 702 4.03 -51.04 -13.22
N ILE A 703 3.49 -49.86 -12.91
CA ILE A 703 3.90 -48.59 -13.51
C ILE A 703 4.34 -47.63 -12.40
N ASN A 704 5.52 -47.04 -12.58
CA ASN A 704 6.14 -46.13 -11.61
C ASN A 704 6.33 -44.77 -12.28
N THR A 705 5.80 -43.71 -11.67
CA THR A 705 5.93 -42.33 -12.15
C THR A 705 6.60 -41.46 -11.10
N ASP A 706 7.69 -40.81 -11.49
CA ASP A 706 8.43 -39.86 -10.65
C ASP A 706 8.04 -38.41 -10.95
N TYR A 707 7.85 -38.09 -12.22
CA TYR A 707 7.50 -36.73 -12.62
C TYR A 707 6.78 -36.73 -13.96
N VAL A 708 5.87 -35.78 -14.14
CA VAL A 708 5.23 -35.54 -15.43
C VAL A 708 4.98 -34.05 -15.61
N GLU A 709 5.27 -33.56 -16.80
CA GLU A 709 5.00 -32.18 -17.18
C GLU A 709 4.46 -32.08 -18.61
N LEU A 710 3.72 -31.01 -18.83
CA LEU A 710 3.21 -30.61 -20.13
C LEU A 710 3.77 -29.23 -20.48
N GLU A 711 4.50 -29.13 -21.59
CA GLU A 711 4.86 -27.87 -22.21
C GLU A 711 3.79 -27.47 -23.25
N ILE A 712 3.25 -26.27 -23.07
CA ILE A 712 2.20 -25.69 -23.89
C ILE A 712 2.81 -24.49 -24.62
N GLN A 713 3.25 -24.71 -25.86
CA GLN A 713 3.82 -23.67 -26.69
C GLN A 713 2.73 -23.02 -27.54
N LEU A 714 2.53 -21.73 -27.33
CA LEU A 714 1.57 -20.92 -28.07
C LEU A 714 2.24 -20.31 -29.30
N LYS A 715 1.46 -20.08 -30.37
CA LYS A 715 1.94 -19.37 -31.54
C LYS A 715 2.31 -17.93 -31.14
N PRO A 716 3.35 -17.34 -31.74
CA PRO A 716 3.64 -15.93 -31.58
C PRO A 716 2.48 -15.01 -31.99
N THR A 717 1.42 -15.50 -32.64
CA THR A 717 0.21 -14.75 -33.03
C THR A 717 -1.00 -14.98 -32.11
N ALA A 718 -0.87 -15.83 -31.07
CA ALA A 718 -1.89 -16.07 -30.06
C ALA A 718 -2.19 -14.80 -29.25
N ASN A 719 -3.33 -14.15 -29.49
CA ASN A 719 -3.74 -12.96 -28.74
C ASN A 719 -4.57 -13.36 -27.51
N PHE A 720 -4.24 -12.78 -26.36
CA PHE A 720 -5.03 -12.88 -25.12
C PHE A 720 -5.66 -11.53 -24.81
N THR A 721 -6.71 -11.51 -24.01
CA THR A 721 -7.09 -10.29 -23.28
C THR A 721 -6.44 -10.32 -21.89
N ALA A 722 -6.08 -9.16 -21.36
CA ALA A 722 -5.55 -9.03 -20.00
C ALA A 722 -4.35 -9.98 -19.71
N PRO A 723 -3.20 -9.78 -20.37
CA PRO A 723 -2.03 -10.65 -20.27
C PRO A 723 -1.44 -10.63 -18.85
N LYS A 724 -0.94 -11.78 -18.40
CA LYS A 724 -0.39 -12.02 -17.04
C LYS A 724 1.05 -12.55 -17.06
N VAL A 725 1.70 -12.55 -18.22
CA VAL A 725 3.09 -13.01 -18.32
C VAL A 725 3.99 -12.00 -17.60
N PRO A 726 4.79 -12.39 -16.58
CA PRO A 726 5.67 -11.48 -15.85
C PRO A 726 6.94 -11.20 -16.66
N LEU A 727 6.75 -10.56 -17.81
CA LEU A 727 7.76 -10.10 -18.74
C LEU A 727 7.78 -8.57 -18.75
N TYR A 728 8.91 -7.99 -18.36
CA TYR A 728 9.04 -6.54 -18.16
C TYR A 728 10.30 -6.00 -18.83
N GLU A 729 10.21 -4.78 -19.36
CA GLU A 729 11.39 -3.95 -19.69
C GLU A 729 12.03 -3.47 -18.38
N VAL A 730 13.36 -3.54 -18.29
CA VAL A 730 14.12 -3.15 -17.10
C VAL A 730 15.23 -2.16 -17.43
N PRO A 731 15.54 -1.20 -16.53
CA PRO A 731 16.65 -0.29 -16.72
C PRO A 731 18.00 -1.00 -16.54
N ASP A 732 19.07 -0.38 -17.03
CA ASP A 732 20.42 -0.96 -17.09
C ASP A 732 20.98 -1.36 -15.72
N ASP A 733 20.75 -0.54 -14.71
CA ASP A 733 21.24 -0.74 -13.35
C ASP A 733 20.57 -1.93 -12.66
N GLU A 734 19.26 -2.11 -12.85
CA GLU A 734 18.54 -3.28 -12.35
C GLU A 734 18.91 -4.55 -13.13
N TYR A 735 19.03 -4.44 -14.46
CA TYR A 735 19.43 -5.57 -15.31
C TYR A 735 20.75 -6.19 -14.85
N ASN A 736 21.73 -5.37 -14.47
CA ASN A 736 23.03 -5.85 -14.03
C ASN A 736 22.96 -6.64 -12.69
N LYS A 737 21.98 -6.34 -11.83
CA LYS A 737 21.79 -6.98 -10.51
C LYS A 737 21.00 -8.29 -10.57
N ILE A 738 20.10 -8.44 -11.54
CA ILE A 738 19.26 -9.63 -11.70
C ILE A 738 20.12 -10.89 -11.87
N LEU A 739 19.89 -11.90 -11.03
CA LEU A 739 20.63 -13.18 -10.98
C LEU A 739 22.13 -13.05 -10.70
N VAL A 740 22.56 -11.89 -10.21
CA VAL A 740 23.92 -11.62 -9.76
C VAL A 740 23.88 -11.26 -8.27
N ASP A 741 23.22 -10.14 -7.97
CA ASP A 741 22.98 -9.68 -6.59
C ASP A 741 21.62 -10.16 -6.07
N TRP A 742 20.65 -10.33 -6.98
CA TRP A 742 19.29 -10.78 -6.65
C TRP A 742 19.09 -12.23 -7.07
N ASN A 743 18.75 -13.09 -6.13
CA ASN A 743 18.33 -14.46 -6.44
C ASN A 743 16.95 -14.48 -7.14
N ALA A 744 16.56 -15.65 -7.65
CA ALA A 744 15.31 -15.81 -8.40
C ALA A 744 14.06 -15.37 -7.61
N ASP A 745 14.02 -15.59 -6.29
CA ASP A 745 12.89 -15.20 -5.44
C ASP A 745 12.80 -13.69 -5.26
N GLU A 746 13.93 -13.01 -5.06
CA GLU A 746 13.99 -11.54 -5.00
C GLU A 746 13.60 -10.92 -6.36
N VAL A 747 14.01 -11.52 -7.49
CA VAL A 747 13.59 -11.07 -8.81
C VAL A 747 12.07 -11.21 -8.99
N LYS A 748 11.45 -12.33 -8.62
CA LYS A 748 9.98 -12.51 -8.67
C LYS A 748 9.24 -11.56 -7.75
N LYS A 749 9.80 -11.28 -6.56
CA LYS A 749 9.24 -10.33 -5.62
C LYS A 749 9.30 -8.90 -6.16
N ARG A 750 10.39 -8.54 -6.84
CA ARG A 750 10.52 -7.26 -7.55
C ARG A 750 9.62 -7.22 -8.76
N TYR A 751 9.53 -8.26 -9.56
CA TYR A 751 8.79 -8.30 -10.82
C TYR A 751 7.64 -9.33 -10.73
N PRO A 752 6.65 -9.13 -9.84
CA PRO A 752 5.57 -10.09 -9.66
C PRO A 752 4.69 -10.16 -10.89
N VAL A 753 3.87 -11.20 -11.00
CA VAL A 753 2.81 -11.27 -12.01
C VAL A 753 1.82 -10.12 -11.82
N VAL A 754 1.49 -9.41 -12.90
CA VAL A 754 0.43 -8.40 -12.95
C VAL A 754 -0.44 -8.61 -14.20
N GLU A 755 -1.74 -8.35 -14.10
CA GLU A 755 -2.66 -8.37 -15.24
C GLU A 755 -2.58 -7.05 -15.99
N SER A 756 -2.16 -7.10 -17.25
CA SER A 756 -1.97 -5.93 -18.12
C SER A 756 -1.06 -4.89 -17.47
N THR A 757 -1.60 -3.70 -17.17
CA THR A 757 -0.89 -2.63 -16.46
C THR A 757 -1.48 -2.47 -15.07
N GLN A 758 -0.64 -2.54 -14.05
CA GLN A 758 -1.03 -2.31 -12.66
C GLN A 758 -0.13 -1.27 -12.00
N HIS A 759 -0.74 -0.46 -11.15
CA HIS A 759 -0.07 0.55 -10.32
C HIS A 759 0.05 0.05 -8.88
N LEU A 760 0.92 0.65 -8.06
CA LEU A 760 1.00 0.31 -6.65
C LEU A 760 -0.27 0.81 -5.92
N GLN A 761 -0.97 -0.07 -5.20
CA GLN A 761 -2.15 0.28 -4.42
C GLN A 761 -2.28 -0.55 -3.14
N GLY A 762 -2.93 0.03 -2.13
CA GLY A 762 -3.31 -0.66 -0.90
C GLY A 762 -2.08 -1.05 -0.09
N VAL A 763 -1.15 -0.11 0.08
CA VAL A 763 0.11 -0.36 0.78
C VAL A 763 -0.15 -0.37 2.29
N ALA A 764 0.37 -1.39 2.96
CA ALA A 764 0.27 -1.56 4.39
C ALA A 764 1.67 -1.69 4.98
N VAL A 765 1.97 -0.85 5.97
CA VAL A 765 3.19 -0.97 6.77
C VAL A 765 2.76 -1.34 8.18
N THR A 766 3.14 -2.51 8.66
CA THR A 766 2.85 -2.96 10.03
C THR A 766 4.16 -3.08 10.77
N SER A 767 4.24 -2.47 11.95
CA SER A 767 5.39 -2.54 12.84
C SER A 767 4.99 -3.22 14.13
N GLU A 768 5.63 -4.35 14.42
CA GLU A 768 5.31 -5.16 15.58
C GLU A 768 5.70 -4.46 16.90
N GLY A 769 4.96 -4.77 17.96
CA GLY A 769 5.33 -4.39 19.32
C GLY A 769 6.52 -5.21 19.83
N GLU A 770 6.86 -5.07 21.12
CA GLU A 770 7.94 -5.87 21.69
C GLU A 770 7.64 -7.38 21.67
N ASN A 771 6.38 -7.75 21.94
CA ASN A 771 5.92 -9.14 21.87
C ASN A 771 5.35 -9.46 20.49
N LEU A 772 5.93 -10.44 19.81
CA LEU A 772 5.50 -10.92 18.49
C LEU A 772 4.33 -11.92 18.56
N LEU A 773 3.96 -12.41 19.75
CA LEU A 773 2.94 -13.44 19.91
C LEU A 773 1.53 -12.83 20.04
N PRO A 774 0.57 -13.25 19.19
CA PRO A 774 -0.82 -12.87 19.39
C PRO A 774 -1.41 -13.53 20.64
N PRO A 775 -2.55 -13.05 21.15
CA PRO A 775 -3.27 -13.71 22.22
C PRO A 775 -3.71 -15.13 21.84
N PHE A 776 -3.91 -16.00 22.83
CA PHE A 776 -4.32 -17.40 22.65
C PHE A 776 -5.65 -17.57 21.91
N THR A 777 -6.48 -16.53 21.82
CA THR A 777 -7.68 -16.51 20.98
C THR A 777 -7.39 -16.62 19.48
N GLU A 778 -6.17 -16.31 19.05
CA GLU A 778 -5.72 -16.41 17.65
C GLU A 778 -4.84 -17.65 17.39
N TRP A 779 -4.66 -18.51 18.39
CA TRP A 779 -3.85 -19.73 18.26
C TRP A 779 -4.70 -20.91 17.79
N THR A 780 -4.05 -21.92 17.23
CA THR A 780 -4.65 -23.24 17.08
C THR A 780 -4.71 -23.90 18.46
N ILE A 781 -5.89 -23.88 19.07
CA ILE A 781 -6.13 -24.42 20.41
C ILE A 781 -6.66 -25.86 20.31
N HIS A 782 -6.03 -26.77 21.05
CA HIS A 782 -6.45 -28.16 21.13
C HIS A 782 -7.79 -28.28 21.89
N ALA A 783 -8.62 -29.28 21.56
CA ALA A 783 -9.94 -29.46 22.16
C ALA A 783 -9.94 -29.65 23.69
N ASN A 784 -8.82 -30.13 24.27
CA ASN A 784 -8.64 -30.29 25.72
C ASN A 784 -8.06 -29.05 26.42
N ALA A 785 -7.91 -27.94 25.69
CA ALA A 785 -7.42 -26.68 26.22
C ALA A 785 -8.52 -25.61 26.23
N LYS A 786 -8.42 -24.67 27.16
CA LYS A 786 -9.38 -23.59 27.38
C LYS A 786 -8.63 -22.28 27.57
N VAL A 787 -8.96 -21.30 26.73
CA VAL A 787 -8.48 -19.92 26.89
C VAL A 787 -9.22 -19.31 28.08
N ILE A 788 -8.49 -18.96 29.14
CA ILE A 788 -9.04 -18.32 30.35
C ILE A 788 -9.05 -16.81 30.16
N SER A 789 -7.96 -16.27 29.62
CA SER A 789 -7.82 -14.86 29.22
C SER A 789 -6.91 -14.75 28.00
N PRO A 790 -6.78 -13.58 27.33
CA PRO A 790 -6.01 -13.46 26.08
C PRO A 790 -4.58 -14.02 26.15
N TYR A 791 -3.92 -13.98 27.31
CA TYR A 791 -2.57 -14.53 27.50
C TYR A 791 -2.50 -15.55 28.65
N GLU A 792 -3.60 -16.24 28.92
CA GLU A 792 -3.68 -17.36 29.87
C GLU A 792 -4.47 -18.52 29.27
N LEU A 793 -3.79 -19.67 29.16
CA LEU A 793 -4.34 -20.89 28.59
C LEU A 793 -4.22 -22.02 29.61
N GLU A 794 -5.33 -22.70 29.87
CA GLU A 794 -5.35 -23.94 30.64
C GLU A 794 -5.40 -25.13 29.67
N HIS A 795 -4.55 -26.14 29.87
CA HIS A 795 -4.53 -27.34 29.05
C HIS A 795 -4.50 -28.60 29.90
N LYS A 796 -5.39 -29.56 29.60
CA LYS A 796 -5.41 -30.88 30.24
C LYS A 796 -5.17 -32.00 29.20
N PRO A 797 -3.91 -32.24 28.81
CA PRO A 797 -3.61 -33.25 27.80
C PRO A 797 -3.96 -34.66 28.29
N THR A 798 -4.54 -35.50 27.42
CA THR A 798 -4.93 -36.88 27.72
C THR A 798 -4.05 -37.93 27.04
N ALA A 799 -3.23 -37.53 26.07
CA ALA A 799 -2.29 -38.39 25.34
C ALA A 799 -1.14 -37.55 24.75
N THR A 800 -0.02 -38.23 24.44
CA THR A 800 1.12 -37.67 23.70
C THR A 800 0.71 -37.04 22.38
N GLY A 801 1.32 -35.89 22.04
CA GLY A 801 1.07 -35.22 20.76
C GLY A 801 -0.04 -34.16 20.77
N GLN A 802 -0.64 -33.84 21.93
CA GLN A 802 -1.65 -32.79 22.05
C GLN A 802 -0.96 -31.44 22.32
N PHE A 803 -0.97 -30.54 21.34
CA PHE A 803 -0.27 -29.25 21.40
C PHE A 803 -1.19 -28.08 21.08
N ASN A 804 -0.80 -26.89 21.51
CA ASN A 804 -1.40 -25.63 21.08
C ASN A 804 -0.32 -24.82 20.37
N ASP A 805 -0.62 -24.24 19.21
CA ASP A 805 0.41 -23.60 18.40
C ASP A 805 -0.03 -22.35 17.65
N VAL A 806 0.97 -21.52 17.36
CA VAL A 806 0.83 -20.34 16.51
C VAL A 806 2.03 -20.26 15.58
N THR A 807 1.79 -19.87 14.33
CA THR A 807 2.84 -19.60 13.34
C THR A 807 2.89 -18.09 13.06
N ILE A 808 4.07 -17.50 13.17
CA ILE A 808 4.29 -16.06 12.96
C ILE A 808 5.43 -15.82 11.95
N LYS A 809 5.36 -14.72 11.22
CA LYS A 809 6.44 -14.30 10.31
C LYS A 809 7.73 -14.03 11.09
N ALA A 810 8.86 -14.43 10.51
CA ALA A 810 10.18 -14.24 11.09
C ALA A 810 11.20 -13.92 9.99
N SER A 811 12.17 -13.08 10.31
CA SER A 811 13.31 -12.82 9.43
C SER A 811 14.39 -13.90 9.54
N PRO A 812 15.05 -14.31 8.43
CA PRO A 812 16.12 -15.30 8.43
C PRO A 812 17.38 -14.78 9.14
N ASN A 813 18.22 -15.69 9.63
CA ASN A 813 19.47 -15.38 10.37
C ASN A 813 19.31 -14.36 11.51
N THR A 814 18.11 -14.22 12.06
CA THR A 814 17.77 -13.19 13.05
C THR A 814 17.69 -13.82 14.44
N PRO A 815 18.30 -13.22 15.48
CA PRO A 815 18.19 -13.70 16.85
C PRO A 815 16.82 -13.34 17.46
N TYR A 816 16.26 -14.28 18.23
CA TYR A 816 15.03 -14.14 19.00
C TYR A 816 15.21 -14.70 20.42
N ALA A 817 14.37 -14.23 21.33
CA ALA A 817 14.24 -14.74 22.69
C ALA A 817 12.77 -15.09 22.97
N PHE A 818 12.50 -16.34 23.32
CA PHE A 818 11.20 -16.79 23.80
C PHE A 818 11.24 -17.01 25.31
N ASN A 819 10.19 -16.58 26.00
CA ASN A 819 10.02 -16.80 27.43
C ASN A 819 8.57 -17.19 27.75
N ILE A 820 8.43 -18.23 28.56
CA ILE A 820 7.17 -18.60 29.20
C ILE A 820 7.47 -19.13 30.62
N PRO A 821 6.73 -18.69 31.66
CA PRO A 821 7.01 -19.07 33.05
C PRO A 821 6.78 -20.55 33.38
N SER A 822 5.88 -21.23 32.66
CA SER A 822 5.43 -22.60 32.97
C SER A 822 5.15 -23.42 31.71
N GLY A 823 5.34 -24.74 31.82
CA GLY A 823 5.14 -25.71 30.74
C GLY A 823 6.38 -25.96 29.86
N GLN A 824 6.21 -26.79 28.83
CA GLN A 824 7.21 -27.02 27.79
C GLN A 824 6.81 -26.34 26.49
N TYR A 825 7.78 -26.04 25.65
CA TYR A 825 7.51 -25.52 24.31
C TYR A 825 8.58 -25.95 23.33
N GLY A 826 8.29 -25.81 22.05
CA GLY A 826 9.25 -26.02 20.99
C GLY A 826 9.05 -25.01 19.86
N ILE A 827 10.14 -24.74 19.14
CA ILE A 827 10.21 -23.78 18.05
C ILE A 827 10.53 -24.55 16.77
N SER A 828 9.60 -24.55 15.82
CA SER A 828 9.82 -25.09 14.47
C SER A 828 10.04 -23.93 13.49
N TYR A 829 11.00 -24.09 12.59
CA TYR A 829 11.33 -23.10 11.56
C TYR A 829 10.77 -23.55 10.23
N PHE A 830 10.13 -22.66 9.49
CA PHE A 830 9.52 -22.97 8.20
C PHE A 830 10.09 -22.07 7.11
N ASP A 831 10.28 -22.64 5.93
CA ASP A 831 10.64 -21.90 4.72
C ASP A 831 9.42 -21.19 4.09
N ASN A 832 9.64 -20.49 2.98
CA ASN A 832 8.60 -19.79 2.24
C ASN A 832 7.55 -20.72 1.57
N LYS A 833 7.78 -22.03 1.54
CA LYS A 833 6.85 -23.06 1.04
C LYS A 833 6.04 -23.70 2.17
N GLY A 834 6.30 -23.33 3.43
CA GLY A 834 5.67 -23.93 4.60
C GLY A 834 6.24 -25.30 4.96
N VAL A 835 7.44 -25.64 4.48
CA VAL A 835 8.15 -26.87 4.84
C VAL A 835 8.97 -26.63 6.10
N GLU A 836 8.90 -27.55 7.07
CA GLU A 836 9.66 -27.47 8.31
C GLU A 836 11.15 -27.70 8.03
N ILE A 837 11.98 -26.68 8.25
CA ILE A 837 13.44 -26.71 8.08
C ILE A 837 14.07 -27.51 9.22
N SER A 838 13.70 -27.20 10.46
CA SER A 838 14.15 -27.91 11.66
C SER A 838 13.28 -27.60 12.87
N PHE A 839 13.48 -28.36 13.95
CA PHE A 839 12.81 -28.22 15.25
C PHE A 839 13.85 -28.03 16.36
N SER A 840 13.62 -27.09 17.27
CA SER A 840 14.54 -26.78 18.39
C SER A 840 14.64 -27.90 19.45
N GLY A 841 13.78 -28.91 19.38
CA GLY A 841 13.47 -29.77 20.52
C GLY A 841 12.63 -29.06 21.57
N TRP A 842 12.13 -29.82 22.55
CA TRP A 842 11.37 -29.28 23.68
C TRP A 842 12.28 -28.54 24.66
N LYS A 843 11.82 -27.37 25.12
CA LYS A 843 12.49 -26.45 26.05
C LYS A 843 11.55 -26.08 27.19
N SER A 844 12.13 -25.51 28.25
CA SER A 844 11.43 -24.92 29.40
C SER A 844 12.16 -23.65 29.82
N GLY A 845 11.43 -22.68 30.39
CA GLY A 845 11.99 -21.38 30.78
C GLY A 845 12.37 -20.52 29.57
N ILE A 846 13.44 -19.74 29.66
CA ILE A 846 13.91 -18.84 28.60
C ILE A 846 14.72 -19.61 27.54
N PHE A 847 14.46 -19.34 26.27
CA PHE A 847 15.24 -19.86 25.15
C PHE A 847 15.59 -18.76 24.15
N THR A 848 16.87 -18.61 23.88
CA THR A 848 17.41 -17.70 22.86
C THR A 848 17.95 -18.50 21.69
N PHE A 849 17.62 -18.08 20.48
CA PHE A 849 17.95 -18.79 19.26
C PHE A 849 18.09 -17.85 18.07
N SER A 850 18.78 -18.28 17.03
CA SER A 850 18.78 -17.60 15.74
C SER A 850 18.07 -18.48 14.73
N THR A 851 17.19 -17.88 13.92
CA THR A 851 16.52 -18.59 12.84
C THR A 851 17.56 -19.08 11.81
N PRO A 852 17.42 -20.31 11.27
CA PRO A 852 18.20 -20.77 10.13
C PRO A 852 18.10 -19.83 8.91
N SER A 853 19.01 -20.01 7.96
CA SER A 853 18.87 -19.39 6.64
C SER A 853 17.54 -19.79 5.99
N ASN A 854 16.97 -18.91 5.17
CA ASN A 854 15.70 -19.11 4.45
C ASN A 854 14.44 -19.25 5.33
N THR A 855 14.54 -19.04 6.64
CA THR A 855 13.35 -19.01 7.51
C THR A 855 12.43 -17.85 7.11
N GLU A 856 11.16 -18.15 6.85
CA GLU A 856 10.09 -17.16 6.59
C GLU A 856 9.14 -17.05 7.79
N SER A 857 8.99 -18.14 8.55
CA SER A 857 8.13 -18.17 9.72
C SER A 857 8.62 -19.12 10.82
N ILE A 858 8.20 -18.83 12.04
CA ILE A 858 8.43 -19.64 13.22
C ILE A 858 7.07 -20.13 13.72
N ARG A 859 6.98 -21.43 14.05
CA ARG A 859 5.88 -21.98 14.84
C ARG A 859 6.30 -22.19 16.28
N VAL A 860 5.58 -21.57 17.20
CA VAL A 860 5.68 -21.85 18.62
C VAL A 860 4.65 -22.92 18.97
N ARG A 861 5.10 -24.06 19.50
CA ARG A 861 4.23 -25.13 20.00
C ARG A 861 4.34 -25.20 21.52
N LEU A 862 3.23 -25.07 22.23
CA LEU A 862 3.14 -25.30 23.67
C LEU A 862 2.81 -26.76 23.95
N SER A 863 3.54 -27.33 24.90
CA SER A 863 3.49 -28.73 25.30
C SER A 863 3.67 -28.86 26.82
N TYR A 864 3.67 -30.09 27.30
CA TYR A 864 3.65 -30.46 28.69
C TYR A 864 4.81 -31.40 29.01
N LEU A 865 5.20 -31.52 30.29
CA LEU A 865 6.22 -32.48 30.69
C LEU A 865 5.61 -33.89 30.58
N SER A 866 6.38 -34.90 30.19
CA SER A 866 5.86 -36.26 29.97
C SER A 866 5.07 -36.85 31.16
N GLY A 867 5.32 -36.40 32.39
CA GLY A 867 4.57 -36.77 33.61
C GLY A 867 3.26 -36.01 33.86
N ASP A 868 2.88 -35.05 33.01
CA ASP A 868 1.71 -34.19 33.19
C ASP A 868 0.47 -34.67 32.41
N VAL A 869 0.53 -35.82 31.73
CA VAL A 869 -0.66 -36.40 31.07
C VAL A 869 -1.75 -36.64 32.12
N GLY A 870 -2.94 -36.09 31.88
CA GLY A 870 -4.08 -36.13 32.78
C GLY A 870 -4.10 -35.01 33.84
N ARG A 871 -3.04 -34.19 33.93
CA ARG A 871 -2.96 -33.02 34.81
C ARG A 871 -3.31 -31.74 34.06
N THR A 872 -3.74 -30.74 34.81
CA THR A 872 -4.06 -29.42 34.28
C THR A 872 -2.84 -28.51 34.40
N ILE A 873 -2.47 -27.86 33.30
CA ILE A 873 -1.28 -27.01 33.16
C ILE A 873 -1.73 -25.63 32.68
N SER A 874 -1.19 -24.58 33.30
CA SER A 874 -1.43 -23.21 32.89
C SER A 874 -0.22 -22.66 32.14
N PHE A 875 -0.47 -22.06 30.99
CA PHE A 875 0.48 -21.27 30.22
C PHE A 875 0.09 -19.81 30.35
N ILE A 876 0.95 -19.03 30.98
CA ILE A 876 0.70 -17.62 31.26
C ILE A 876 1.73 -16.74 30.58
N GLN A 877 1.29 -15.61 30.03
CA GLN A 877 2.16 -14.50 29.66
C GLN A 877 3.35 -14.90 28.75
N PRO A 878 3.14 -15.66 27.65
CA PRO A 878 4.21 -15.96 26.72
C PRO A 878 4.68 -14.69 26.00
N ILE A 879 6.00 -14.57 25.79
CA ILE A 879 6.58 -13.50 24.99
C ILE A 879 7.65 -14.03 24.05
N LEU A 880 7.61 -13.57 22.80
CA LEU A 880 8.69 -13.72 21.83
C LEU A 880 9.18 -12.33 21.42
N THR A 881 10.46 -12.06 21.55
CA THR A 881 11.07 -10.76 21.19
C THR A 881 12.24 -10.94 20.23
N LEU A 882 12.54 -9.88 19.46
CA LEU A 882 13.79 -9.79 18.69
C LEU A 882 15.00 -9.62 19.60
N GLY A 883 16.15 -10.15 19.17
CA GLY A 883 17.42 -10.08 19.89
C GLY A 883 17.67 -11.27 20.82
N SER A 884 18.88 -11.35 21.36
CA SER A 884 19.33 -12.46 22.20
C SER A 884 19.06 -12.26 23.70
N THR A 885 18.26 -11.26 24.07
CA THR A 885 17.96 -10.92 25.47
C THR A 885 16.47 -11.07 25.72
N ALA A 886 16.10 -11.89 26.71
CA ALA A 886 14.70 -12.04 27.11
C ALA A 886 14.19 -10.76 27.79
N LYS A 887 12.97 -10.36 27.43
CA LYS A 887 12.27 -9.22 28.03
C LYS A 887 11.13 -9.68 28.95
N PRO A 888 10.70 -8.85 29.92
CA PRO A 888 9.46 -9.07 30.66
C PRO A 888 8.24 -9.13 29.72
N PHE A 889 7.19 -9.84 30.13
CA PHE A 889 5.97 -9.94 29.33
C PHE A 889 5.30 -8.58 29.14
N VAL A 890 4.91 -8.30 27.89
CA VAL A 890 3.95 -7.28 27.51
C VAL A 890 2.98 -7.86 26.47
N PRO A 891 1.72 -7.44 26.44
CA PRO A 891 0.80 -7.82 25.36
C PRO A 891 1.33 -7.36 23.99
N ARG A 892 1.04 -8.11 22.93
CA ARG A 892 1.35 -7.71 21.56
C ARG A 892 0.58 -6.43 21.22
N ASN A 893 1.31 -5.43 20.76
CA ASN A 893 0.76 -4.11 20.46
C ASN A 893 1.40 -3.56 19.17
N PRO A 894 0.97 -4.07 17.99
CA PRO A 894 1.49 -3.61 16.72
C PRO A 894 0.94 -2.22 16.38
N SER A 895 1.72 -1.45 15.65
CA SER A 895 1.27 -0.23 14.98
C SER A 895 1.18 -0.49 13.48
N TYR A 896 0.35 0.27 12.77
CA TYR A 896 0.16 0.09 11.34
C TYR A 896 -0.14 1.40 10.65
N LEU A 897 0.21 1.44 9.38
CA LEU A 897 -0.21 2.43 8.42
C LEU A 897 -0.83 1.70 7.22
N PHE A 898 -2.12 1.92 6.97
CA PHE A 898 -2.80 1.42 5.77
C PHE A 898 -3.11 2.59 4.84
N ALA A 899 -2.67 2.50 3.59
CA ALA A 899 -2.87 3.55 2.60
C ALA A 899 -3.62 3.01 1.38
N ASP A 900 -4.90 3.35 1.28
CA ASP A 900 -5.73 3.04 0.10
C ASP A 900 -5.60 4.14 -0.97
N VAL A 901 -4.37 4.28 -1.45
CA VAL A 901 -4.01 5.21 -2.53
C VAL A 901 -3.39 4.45 -3.69
N LYS A 902 -3.67 4.88 -4.92
CA LYS A 902 -3.06 4.35 -6.14
C LYS A 902 -1.90 5.25 -6.57
N LEU A 903 -0.68 4.72 -6.55
CA LEU A 903 0.57 5.42 -6.81
C LEU A 903 1.27 4.80 -8.03
N GLY A 904 1.45 5.58 -9.10
CA GLY A 904 2.09 5.11 -10.33
C GLY A 904 3.45 5.73 -10.58
N ALA A 905 4.11 5.19 -11.60
CA ALA A 905 5.37 5.67 -12.13
C ALA A 905 5.40 5.54 -13.65
N ILE A 906 6.12 6.45 -14.32
CA ILE A 906 6.49 6.35 -15.73
C ILE A 906 7.96 6.75 -15.82
N GLY A 907 8.82 5.83 -16.26
CA GLY A 907 10.27 6.00 -16.20
C GLY A 907 10.75 6.29 -14.78
N THR A 908 11.47 7.39 -14.59
CA THR A 908 12.00 7.81 -13.29
C THR A 908 11.02 8.68 -12.49
N VAL A 909 9.91 9.12 -13.08
CA VAL A 909 8.93 9.99 -12.43
C VAL A 909 7.89 9.13 -11.72
N LYS A 910 7.71 9.37 -10.42
CA LYS A 910 6.85 8.60 -9.54
C LYS A 910 5.91 9.52 -8.77
N ASP A 911 4.71 9.02 -8.47
CA ASP A 911 3.91 9.55 -7.38
C ASP A 911 4.60 9.27 -6.04
N VAL A 912 4.36 10.11 -5.04
CA VAL A 912 4.91 9.91 -3.69
C VAL A 912 3.83 10.20 -2.66
N LEU A 913 3.53 9.23 -1.79
CA LEU A 913 2.73 9.45 -0.59
C LEU A 913 3.65 9.88 0.55
N PHE A 914 3.31 10.95 1.25
CA PHE A 914 4.07 11.49 2.38
C PHE A 914 3.13 12.19 3.37
N ALA A 915 3.58 12.36 4.60
CA ALA A 915 2.89 13.16 5.61
C ALA A 915 3.50 14.57 5.69
N ASP A 916 2.66 15.58 5.87
CA ASP A 916 3.06 16.98 6.04
C ASP A 916 2.07 17.70 6.96
N ASN A 917 2.57 18.22 8.10
CA ASN A 917 1.78 18.86 9.17
C ASN A 917 0.57 18.02 9.62
N GLY A 918 0.83 16.77 10.02
CA GLY A 918 -0.20 15.83 10.48
C GLY A 918 -1.17 15.32 9.41
N ARG A 919 -1.07 15.77 8.16
CA ARG A 919 -1.95 15.37 7.05
C ARG A 919 -1.23 14.51 6.02
N TRP A 920 -1.92 13.54 5.46
CA TRP A 920 -1.37 12.71 4.39
C TRP A 920 -1.63 13.32 3.03
N LYS A 921 -0.59 13.40 2.21
CA LYS A 921 -0.62 14.01 0.89
C LYS A 921 0.04 13.10 -0.14
N VAL A 922 -0.46 13.15 -1.36
CA VAL A 922 0.20 12.56 -2.52
C VAL A 922 0.75 13.67 -3.40
N ARG A 923 2.06 13.62 -3.67
CA ARG A 923 2.66 14.35 -4.79
C ARG A 923 2.35 13.56 -6.05
N LYS A 924 1.22 13.88 -6.67
CA LYS A 924 0.73 13.27 -7.91
C LYS A 924 1.55 13.81 -9.07
N ALA A 925 2.43 12.99 -9.63
CA ALA A 925 3.21 13.30 -10.82
C ALA A 925 2.70 12.55 -12.06
N VAL A 926 1.93 11.47 -11.86
CA VAL A 926 1.41 10.63 -12.94
C VAL A 926 -0.13 10.63 -12.88
N GLU A 927 -0.76 11.02 -14.00
CA GLU A 927 -2.16 10.72 -14.26
C GLU A 927 -2.27 9.30 -14.80
N LYS A 928 -3.21 8.51 -14.29
CA LYS A 928 -3.21 7.04 -14.46
C LYS A 928 -4.56 6.54 -14.92
N ASP A 929 -4.56 5.43 -15.66
CA ASP A 929 -5.77 4.67 -16.02
C ASP A 929 -6.85 5.52 -16.72
N ILE A 930 -6.48 6.57 -17.46
CA ILE A 930 -7.46 7.37 -18.20
C ILE A 930 -8.05 6.50 -19.30
N VAL A 931 -9.36 6.29 -19.21
CA VAL A 931 -10.11 5.46 -20.14
C VAL A 931 -10.24 6.21 -21.46
N LEU A 932 -9.70 5.61 -22.53
CA LEU A 932 -9.88 6.08 -23.90
C LEU A 932 -11.00 5.25 -24.53
N ASP A 933 -12.24 5.76 -24.45
CA ASP A 933 -13.43 5.09 -24.99
C ASP A 933 -14.25 5.98 -25.93
N GLY A 934 -15.42 5.49 -26.35
CA GLY A 934 -16.32 6.18 -27.29
C GLY A 934 -16.98 7.46 -26.75
N SER A 935 -16.75 7.84 -25.49
CA SER A 935 -17.24 9.12 -24.96
C SER A 935 -16.43 10.32 -25.45
N LEU A 936 -15.21 10.10 -25.95
CA LEU A 936 -14.31 11.17 -26.40
C LEU A 936 -14.62 11.61 -27.84
N ALA A 937 -14.28 12.86 -28.16
CA ALA A 937 -14.41 13.44 -29.50
C ALA A 937 -13.22 13.03 -30.38
N TRP A 938 -13.29 11.81 -30.93
CA TRP A 938 -12.26 11.26 -31.82
C TRP A 938 -12.31 11.90 -33.22
N GLY A 939 -11.15 12.26 -33.74
CA GLY A 939 -10.90 12.55 -35.15
C GLY A 939 -10.06 11.44 -35.80
N VAL A 940 -10.01 11.43 -37.13
CA VAL A 940 -9.29 10.40 -37.91
C VAL A 940 -8.43 11.01 -39.01
N PHE A 941 -7.23 10.45 -39.21
CA PHE A 941 -6.43 10.60 -40.43
C PHE A 941 -6.18 9.22 -41.05
N ASN A 942 -6.19 9.16 -42.38
CA ASN A 942 -5.86 7.94 -43.12
C ASN A 942 -4.34 7.76 -43.20
N GLY A 943 -3.85 6.58 -42.79
CA GLY A 943 -2.49 6.13 -43.05
C GLY A 943 -2.46 5.01 -44.10
N ASP A 944 -1.25 4.71 -44.60
CA ASP A 944 -1.03 3.69 -45.63
C ASP A 944 -1.27 2.27 -45.11
N THR A 945 -1.12 2.04 -43.79
CA THR A 945 -1.23 0.72 -43.14
C THR A 945 -2.19 0.68 -41.95
N ALA A 946 -2.47 1.82 -41.31
CA ALA A 946 -3.32 1.92 -40.13
C ALA A 946 -4.14 3.22 -40.15
N LYS A 947 -5.23 3.28 -39.38
CA LYS A 947 -5.95 4.53 -39.13
C LYS A 947 -5.33 5.24 -37.94
N TYR A 948 -5.09 6.54 -38.07
CA TYR A 948 -4.65 7.37 -36.96
C TYR A 948 -5.87 8.03 -36.32
N LEU A 949 -6.24 7.60 -35.12
CA LEU A 949 -7.35 8.15 -34.34
C LEU A 949 -6.81 9.07 -33.26
N TYR A 950 -7.38 10.26 -33.10
CA TYR A 950 -6.88 11.24 -32.17
C TYR A 950 -7.95 12.04 -31.45
N VAL A 951 -7.62 12.54 -30.27
CA VAL A 951 -8.40 13.53 -29.53
C VAL A 951 -7.56 14.79 -29.42
N SER A 952 -8.00 15.86 -30.07
CA SER A 952 -7.39 17.19 -29.99
C SER A 952 -7.72 17.86 -28.66
N ASN A 953 -6.83 18.75 -28.21
CA ASN A 953 -6.98 19.52 -26.98
C ASN A 953 -7.25 18.63 -25.74
N PHE A 954 -6.72 17.41 -25.75
CA PHE A 954 -6.86 16.47 -24.65
C PHE A 954 -6.20 17.02 -23.37
N ILE A 955 -5.08 17.72 -23.53
CA ILE A 955 -4.39 18.43 -22.45
C ILE A 955 -4.09 19.84 -22.92
N ASN A 956 -4.35 20.83 -22.08
CA ASN A 956 -3.99 22.23 -22.34
C ASN A 956 -2.51 22.48 -21.99
N SER A 957 -1.57 21.87 -22.74
CA SER A 957 -0.12 21.98 -22.51
C SER A 957 0.68 21.86 -23.81
N THR A 958 1.74 22.67 -23.95
CA THR A 958 2.66 22.67 -25.11
C THR A 958 3.93 21.83 -24.92
N ALA A 959 4.19 21.28 -23.73
CA ALA A 959 5.40 20.51 -23.43
C ALA A 959 5.28 19.03 -23.87
N THR A 960 6.35 18.40 -24.35
CA THR A 960 6.34 16.97 -24.72
C THR A 960 5.89 16.08 -23.54
N LEU A 961 4.91 15.19 -23.77
CA LEU A 961 4.31 14.35 -22.75
C LEU A 961 4.90 12.93 -22.81
N ALA A 962 5.61 12.52 -21.76
CA ALA A 962 5.88 11.09 -21.56
C ALA A 962 4.57 10.40 -21.17
N LYS A 963 4.17 9.42 -22.00
CA LYS A 963 2.91 8.69 -21.85
C LYS A 963 3.04 7.25 -22.28
N GLU A 964 2.23 6.41 -21.65
CA GLU A 964 2.07 5.01 -21.98
C GLU A 964 0.60 4.73 -22.25
N VAL A 965 0.34 3.98 -23.31
CA VAL A 965 -1.00 3.51 -23.65
C VAL A 965 -0.98 2.00 -23.74
N THR A 966 -1.97 1.39 -23.13
CA THR A 966 -2.25 -0.04 -23.27
C THR A 966 -3.59 -0.21 -23.97
N ASN A 967 -3.63 -1.03 -25.01
CA ASN A 967 -4.86 -1.25 -25.78
C ASN A 967 -5.81 -2.21 -25.07
N TYR A 968 -6.91 -2.53 -25.75
CA TYR A 968 -7.97 -3.40 -25.23
C TYR A 968 -7.53 -4.84 -24.92
N ASN A 969 -6.44 -5.31 -25.54
CA ASN A 969 -5.90 -6.64 -25.33
C ASN A 969 -4.67 -6.62 -24.39
N GLY A 970 -4.35 -5.49 -23.78
CA GLY A 970 -3.22 -5.37 -22.86
C GLY A 970 -1.86 -5.19 -23.54
N LEU A 971 -1.81 -4.95 -24.85
CA LEU A 971 -0.58 -4.60 -25.58
C LEU A 971 -0.17 -3.17 -25.28
N LYS A 972 1.10 -2.98 -24.90
CA LYS A 972 1.72 -1.67 -24.70
C LYS A 972 2.05 -1.06 -26.06
N LEU A 973 1.39 0.05 -26.41
CA LEU A 973 1.59 0.71 -27.70
C LEU A 973 3.02 1.25 -27.81
N LYS A 974 3.61 1.16 -29.01
CA LYS A 974 4.97 1.65 -29.27
C LYS A 974 4.97 3.17 -29.43
N PRO A 975 5.95 3.89 -28.84
CA PRO A 975 6.08 5.31 -29.10
C PRO A 975 6.45 5.57 -30.57
N TYR A 976 5.88 6.62 -31.14
CA TYR A 976 6.16 7.08 -32.49
C TYR A 976 6.32 8.60 -32.54
N SER A 977 7.25 9.08 -33.37
CA SER A 977 7.51 10.50 -33.64
C SER A 977 7.47 10.79 -35.15
N GLY A 978 6.75 11.85 -35.55
CA GLY A 978 6.72 12.35 -36.93
C GLY A 978 5.35 12.27 -37.63
N TYR A 979 5.29 12.83 -38.84
CA TYR A 979 4.18 12.71 -39.80
C TYR A 979 4.65 11.82 -40.97
N SER A 980 4.66 10.50 -40.78
CA SER A 980 4.83 9.54 -41.89
C SER A 980 3.47 9.11 -42.41
N THR A 981 3.29 8.96 -43.73
CA THR A 981 2.09 8.32 -44.31
C THR A 981 2.11 6.81 -44.09
N ALA A 982 3.29 6.21 -44.01
CA ALA A 982 3.51 4.83 -43.56
C ALA A 982 3.45 4.80 -42.03
N THR A 983 2.24 4.75 -41.47
CA THR A 983 1.99 4.67 -40.01
C THR A 983 1.84 3.20 -39.59
N PRO A 984 2.81 2.64 -38.84
CA PRO A 984 2.69 1.29 -38.31
C PRO A 984 1.47 1.16 -37.38
N GLU A 985 0.93 -0.05 -37.26
CA GLU A 985 -0.13 -0.38 -36.30
C GLU A 985 0.40 -0.32 -34.85
N ASP A 986 -0.51 -0.24 -33.88
CA ASP A 986 -0.22 -0.30 -32.44
C ASP A 986 0.78 0.75 -31.92
N MET A 987 0.65 1.99 -32.38
CA MET A 987 1.51 3.11 -31.98
C MET A 987 0.77 4.17 -31.19
N ILE A 988 1.51 4.86 -30.31
CA ILE A 988 1.10 6.08 -29.60
C ILE A 988 2.02 7.22 -30.01
N ARG A 989 1.43 8.31 -30.52
CA ARG A 989 2.16 9.51 -30.92
C ARG A 989 2.71 10.25 -29.71
N GLN A 990 4.02 10.49 -29.61
CA GLN A 990 4.65 11.12 -28.42
C GLN A 990 5.10 12.58 -28.57
N ASP A 991 5.17 13.14 -29.78
CA ASP A 991 5.76 14.45 -30.07
C ASP A 991 4.87 15.67 -29.73
N ILE A 992 3.58 15.49 -29.42
CA ILE A 992 2.64 16.60 -29.11
C ILE A 992 1.80 16.27 -27.86
N ALA A 993 1.82 17.15 -26.84
CA ALA A 993 1.00 16.99 -25.62
C ALA A 993 -0.49 17.30 -25.81
N ILE A 994 -0.81 18.29 -26.64
CA ILE A 994 -2.19 18.76 -26.84
C ILE A 994 -3.08 17.64 -27.42
N THR A 995 -2.49 16.66 -28.12
CA THR A 995 -3.23 15.59 -28.80
C THR A 995 -2.84 14.22 -28.27
N VAL A 996 -3.83 13.39 -27.94
CA VAL A 996 -3.64 11.95 -27.77
C VAL A 996 -4.03 11.29 -29.07
N GLY A 997 -3.08 10.65 -29.75
CA GLY A 997 -3.37 9.96 -31.00
C GLY A 997 -2.71 8.59 -31.07
N ILE A 998 -3.50 7.60 -31.48
CA ILE A 998 -3.14 6.20 -31.58
C ILE A 998 -3.35 5.69 -32.99
N THR A 999 -2.59 4.67 -33.40
CA THR A 999 -2.86 3.95 -34.65
C THR A 999 -3.65 2.68 -34.37
N VAL A 1000 -4.64 2.43 -35.23
CA VAL A 1000 -5.53 1.27 -35.18
C VAL A 1000 -5.43 0.52 -36.49
N GLY A 1001 -5.12 -0.77 -36.39
CA GLY A 1001 -5.01 -1.65 -37.55
C GLY A 1001 -6.35 -1.97 -38.20
N SER A 1002 -6.31 -2.32 -39.49
CA SER A 1002 -7.48 -2.81 -40.23
C SER A 1002 -8.00 -4.13 -39.68
N LYS A 1003 -7.11 -4.96 -39.10
CA LYS A 1003 -7.45 -6.22 -38.44
C LYS A 1003 -8.42 -6.03 -37.27
N ASP A 1004 -8.27 -4.94 -36.54
CA ASP A 1004 -9.04 -4.68 -35.32
C ASP A 1004 -10.28 -3.84 -35.62
N SER A 1005 -10.12 -2.79 -36.43
CA SER A 1005 -11.23 -1.90 -36.79
C SER A 1005 -12.18 -2.50 -37.82
N GLY A 1006 -11.66 -3.32 -38.74
CA GLY A 1006 -12.36 -3.74 -39.95
C GLY A 1006 -12.44 -2.68 -41.04
N TRP A 1007 -11.78 -1.53 -40.86
CA TRP A 1007 -11.74 -0.47 -41.85
C TRP A 1007 -10.60 -0.69 -42.83
N SER A 1008 -10.90 -0.60 -44.13
CA SER A 1008 -9.87 -0.57 -45.17
C SER A 1008 -9.08 0.75 -45.12
N ASN A 1009 -7.93 0.79 -45.78
CA ASN A 1009 -7.09 2.00 -45.83
C ASN A 1009 -7.80 3.18 -46.52
N THR A 1010 -8.80 2.91 -47.37
CA THR A 1010 -9.62 3.92 -48.05
C THR A 1010 -10.90 4.29 -47.30
N PHE A 1011 -11.36 3.47 -46.35
CA PHE A 1011 -12.58 3.73 -45.58
C PHE A 1011 -12.38 4.87 -44.59
N VAL A 1012 -13.27 5.87 -44.59
CA VAL A 1012 -13.23 7.00 -43.64
C VAL A 1012 -14.35 6.81 -42.60
N PRO A 1013 -14.04 6.43 -41.36
CA PRO A 1013 -15.06 6.18 -40.35
C PRO A 1013 -15.73 7.48 -39.89
N THR A 1014 -17.03 7.39 -39.63
CA THR A 1014 -17.83 8.44 -38.97
C THR A 1014 -17.61 8.43 -37.45
N ASP A 1015 -18.02 9.49 -36.76
CA ASP A 1015 -17.95 9.58 -35.29
C ASP A 1015 -18.63 8.39 -34.61
N ASP A 1016 -19.85 8.03 -35.01
CA ASP A 1016 -20.58 6.91 -34.41
C ASP A 1016 -19.86 5.57 -34.63
N GLN A 1017 -19.21 5.38 -35.79
CA GLN A 1017 -18.43 4.18 -36.07
C GLN A 1017 -17.14 4.14 -35.23
N MET A 1018 -16.48 5.28 -35.00
CA MET A 1018 -15.35 5.37 -34.08
C MET A 1018 -15.79 5.07 -32.65
N LYS A 1019 -16.94 5.59 -32.21
CA LYS A 1019 -17.51 5.27 -30.89
C LYS A 1019 -17.79 3.77 -30.74
N ALA A 1020 -18.36 3.15 -31.76
CA ALA A 1020 -18.58 1.70 -31.78
C ALA A 1020 -17.26 0.92 -31.65
N TYR A 1021 -16.21 1.32 -32.37
CA TYR A 1021 -14.87 0.72 -32.23
C TYR A 1021 -14.33 0.81 -30.80
N PHE A 1022 -14.41 1.99 -30.18
CA PHE A 1022 -13.97 2.20 -28.80
C PHE A 1022 -14.91 1.62 -27.74
N ASN A 1023 -16.07 1.10 -28.15
CA ASN A 1023 -16.92 0.23 -27.34
C ASN A 1023 -16.62 -1.26 -27.54
N GLY A 1024 -15.65 -1.60 -28.39
CA GLY A 1024 -15.21 -2.97 -28.63
C GLY A 1024 -15.84 -3.65 -29.83
N TRP A 1025 -16.42 -2.90 -30.77
CA TRP A 1025 -17.05 -3.45 -31.96
C TRP A 1025 -16.21 -3.25 -33.23
N LYS A 1026 -15.95 -4.34 -33.93
CA LYS A 1026 -15.29 -4.39 -35.23
C LYS A 1026 -16.32 -4.21 -36.33
N TYR A 1027 -16.01 -3.36 -37.29
CA TYR A 1027 -16.83 -3.21 -38.49
C TYR A 1027 -16.62 -4.40 -39.44
N THR A 1028 -17.70 -4.95 -39.97
CA THR A 1028 -17.69 -6.05 -40.97
C THR A 1028 -18.56 -5.73 -42.17
N GLY A 1029 -19.09 -4.51 -42.24
CA GLY A 1029 -19.91 -4.04 -43.34
C GLY A 1029 -19.12 -3.76 -44.61
N ASP A 1030 -19.82 -3.73 -45.74
CA ASP A 1030 -19.28 -3.40 -47.06
C ASP A 1030 -19.32 -1.90 -47.40
N GLY A 1031 -19.77 -1.07 -46.46
CA GLY A 1031 -19.96 0.37 -46.64
C GLY A 1031 -21.41 0.77 -46.92
N THR A 1032 -22.27 -0.18 -47.31
CA THR A 1032 -23.71 0.02 -47.53
C THR A 1032 -24.56 -0.71 -46.50
N THR A 1033 -24.12 -1.89 -46.06
CA THR A 1033 -24.68 -2.66 -44.95
C THR A 1033 -23.78 -2.50 -43.73
N HIS A 1034 -24.30 -1.94 -42.62
CA HIS A 1034 -23.54 -1.75 -41.40
C HIS A 1034 -23.66 -2.99 -40.50
N SER A 1035 -22.62 -3.82 -40.49
CA SER A 1035 -22.56 -5.03 -39.66
C SER A 1035 -21.38 -5.00 -38.70
N TRP A 1036 -21.57 -5.53 -37.49
CA TRP A 1036 -20.61 -5.48 -36.40
C TRP A 1036 -20.42 -6.83 -35.72
N ILE A 1037 -19.21 -7.07 -35.24
CA ILE A 1037 -18.87 -8.18 -34.33
C ILE A 1037 -17.97 -7.66 -33.19
N SER A 1038 -17.94 -8.33 -32.06
CA SER A 1038 -17.03 -8.01 -30.96
C SER A 1038 -15.57 -8.18 -31.41
N ILE A 1039 -14.71 -7.20 -31.14
CA ILE A 1039 -13.26 -7.30 -31.37
C ILE A 1039 -12.65 -8.37 -30.45
N VAL A 1040 -13.27 -8.64 -29.30
CA VAL A 1040 -12.79 -9.61 -28.33
C VAL A 1040 -13.08 -11.03 -28.83
N ASP A 1041 -14.35 -11.41 -28.93
CA ASP A 1041 -14.73 -12.81 -29.17
C ASP A 1041 -15.32 -13.09 -30.56
N GLY A 1042 -15.53 -12.06 -31.38
CA GLY A 1042 -16.10 -12.19 -32.71
C GLY A 1042 -17.61 -12.44 -32.73
N THR A 1043 -18.29 -12.37 -31.58
CA THR A 1043 -19.74 -12.54 -31.51
C THR A 1043 -20.48 -11.32 -32.03
N ALA A 1044 -21.64 -11.52 -32.65
CA ALA A 1044 -22.50 -10.42 -33.06
C ALA A 1044 -23.20 -9.78 -31.84
N PRO A 1045 -23.47 -8.46 -31.85
CA PRO A 1045 -24.32 -7.82 -30.85
C PRO A 1045 -25.75 -8.42 -30.87
N SER A 1046 -26.48 -8.28 -29.77
CA SER A 1046 -27.90 -8.69 -29.69
C SER A 1046 -28.77 -7.99 -30.73
N THR A 1047 -28.44 -6.74 -31.07
CA THR A 1047 -29.03 -5.98 -32.17
C THR A 1047 -27.90 -5.40 -33.01
N ASN A 1048 -27.78 -5.83 -34.27
CA ASN A 1048 -26.69 -5.43 -35.15
C ASN A 1048 -26.98 -4.12 -35.90
N THR A 1049 -26.97 -3.02 -35.16
CA THR A 1049 -27.18 -1.65 -35.67
C THR A 1049 -26.16 -0.69 -35.06
N ILE A 1050 -25.84 0.40 -35.78
CA ILE A 1050 -24.92 1.43 -35.28
C ILE A 1050 -25.38 2.03 -33.95
N ASP A 1051 -26.69 2.23 -33.76
CA ASP A 1051 -27.25 2.81 -32.54
C ASP A 1051 -27.05 1.91 -31.32
N TYR A 1052 -27.11 0.59 -31.49
CA TYR A 1052 -26.83 -0.35 -30.41
C TYR A 1052 -25.34 -0.35 -30.06
N VAL A 1053 -24.46 -0.51 -31.04
CA VAL A 1053 -23.01 -0.69 -30.79
C VAL A 1053 -22.33 0.60 -30.29
N LYS A 1054 -22.84 1.78 -30.66
CA LYS A 1054 -22.32 3.05 -30.14
C LYS A 1054 -22.79 3.33 -28.69
N ALA A 1055 -23.88 2.72 -28.26
CA ALA A 1055 -24.43 2.89 -26.91
C ALA A 1055 -23.99 1.79 -25.92
N ASN A 1056 -23.59 0.60 -26.41
CA ASN A 1056 -23.31 -0.56 -25.58
C ASN A 1056 -21.88 -1.07 -25.80
N LYS A 1057 -21.15 -1.35 -24.71
CA LYS A 1057 -19.82 -1.99 -24.78
C LYS A 1057 -19.97 -3.47 -25.11
N ALA A 1058 -19.06 -3.99 -25.94
CA ALA A 1058 -18.96 -5.41 -26.23
C ALA A 1058 -18.66 -6.20 -24.94
N PRO A 1059 -19.25 -7.39 -24.75
CA PRO A 1059 -18.95 -8.22 -23.60
C PRO A 1059 -17.45 -8.48 -23.46
N SER A 1060 -16.94 -8.41 -22.23
CA SER A 1060 -15.52 -8.64 -21.90
C SER A 1060 -14.52 -7.68 -22.56
N TYR A 1061 -14.98 -6.62 -23.23
CA TYR A 1061 -14.10 -5.58 -23.76
C TYR A 1061 -13.54 -4.70 -22.65
N THR A 1062 -12.22 -4.59 -22.61
CA THR A 1062 -11.52 -3.62 -21.77
C THR A 1062 -11.10 -2.45 -22.65
N PRO A 1063 -11.48 -1.20 -22.36
CA PRO A 1063 -11.04 -0.06 -23.15
C PRO A 1063 -9.52 0.17 -23.09
N TYR A 1064 -9.04 0.99 -24.01
CA TYR A 1064 -7.68 1.51 -23.98
C TYR A 1064 -7.47 2.34 -22.69
N LYS A 1065 -6.26 2.25 -22.12
CA LYS A 1065 -5.88 3.01 -20.93
C LYS A 1065 -4.65 3.85 -21.21
N LEU A 1066 -4.74 5.13 -20.87
CA LEU A 1066 -3.65 6.10 -20.96
C LEU A 1066 -3.16 6.47 -19.55
N SER A 1067 -1.85 6.42 -19.37
CA SER A 1067 -1.17 7.02 -18.21
C SER A 1067 -0.10 8.00 -18.70
N TYR A 1068 0.02 9.17 -18.07
CA TYR A 1068 0.95 10.21 -18.50
C TYR A 1068 1.53 11.04 -17.35
N ILE A 1069 2.69 11.63 -17.58
CA ILE A 1069 3.35 12.52 -16.62
C ILE A 1069 2.72 13.92 -16.68
N LEU A 1070 2.38 14.47 -15.51
CA LEU A 1070 1.91 15.84 -15.38
C LEU A 1070 3.07 16.83 -15.57
N ALA A 1071 2.85 17.90 -16.34
CA ALA A 1071 3.84 18.96 -16.54
C ALA A 1071 4.24 19.63 -15.21
N THR A 1072 3.30 19.75 -14.27
CA THR A 1072 3.55 20.19 -12.90
C THR A 1072 2.87 19.21 -11.93
N PRO A 1073 3.64 18.51 -11.07
CA PRO A 1073 3.07 17.64 -10.06
C PRO A 1073 2.08 18.38 -9.17
N GLN A 1074 0.98 17.72 -8.81
CA GLN A 1074 -0.06 18.26 -7.95
C GLN A 1074 0.09 17.67 -6.53
N ILE A 1075 -0.15 18.49 -5.50
CA ILE A 1075 -0.24 18.01 -4.12
C ILE A 1075 -1.71 17.82 -3.78
N THR A 1076 -2.13 16.58 -3.55
CA THR A 1076 -3.51 16.24 -3.20
C THR A 1076 -3.56 15.72 -1.77
N ASP A 1077 -4.48 16.23 -0.96
CA ASP A 1077 -4.74 15.67 0.37
C ASP A 1077 -5.48 14.34 0.25
N VAL A 1078 -5.01 13.35 1.00
CA VAL A 1078 -5.54 11.97 1.01
C VAL A 1078 -5.66 11.43 2.44
N THR A 1079 -5.78 12.32 3.42
CA THR A 1079 -5.86 11.95 4.84
C THR A 1079 -7.02 10.99 5.13
N ASP A 1080 -8.12 11.11 4.39
CA ASP A 1080 -9.29 10.21 4.46
C ASP A 1080 -9.02 8.78 3.94
N LYS A 1081 -7.90 8.57 3.24
CA LYS A 1081 -7.52 7.28 2.63
C LYS A 1081 -6.35 6.61 3.32
N VAL A 1082 -5.85 7.20 4.41
CA VAL A 1082 -4.72 6.69 5.16
C VAL A 1082 -5.12 6.51 6.63
N GLU A 1083 -4.98 5.30 7.14
CA GLU A 1083 -5.33 4.93 8.51
C GLU A 1083 -4.07 4.53 9.28
N GLY A 1084 -3.84 5.15 10.44
CA GLY A 1084 -2.80 4.77 11.39
C GLY A 1084 -1.46 5.49 11.21
N ASP A 1085 -0.45 4.99 11.93
CA ASP A 1085 0.93 5.49 11.95
C ASP A 1085 1.91 4.39 12.39
N VAL A 1086 3.20 4.56 12.08
CA VAL A 1086 4.23 3.56 12.36
C VAL A 1086 5.09 3.97 13.56
N LYS A 1087 5.17 3.09 14.55
CA LYS A 1087 6.04 3.24 15.72
C LYS A 1087 7.14 2.19 15.72
N LEU A 1088 8.36 2.57 16.07
CA LEU A 1088 9.50 1.67 16.25
C LEU A 1088 9.90 1.59 17.73
N ASN A 1089 10.27 0.41 18.21
CA ASN A 1089 10.63 0.12 19.61
C ASN A 1089 12.02 -0.52 19.75
N GLY A 1090 13.06 0.16 19.27
CA GLY A 1090 14.39 -0.45 19.17
C GLY A 1090 14.49 -1.39 17.97
N LEU A 1091 14.98 -2.62 18.19
CA LEU A 1091 14.88 -3.71 17.21
C LEU A 1091 13.41 -4.06 16.98
N THR A 1092 12.92 -3.74 15.78
CA THR A 1092 11.50 -3.81 15.45
C THR A 1092 11.30 -4.58 14.15
N GLN A 1093 10.38 -5.55 14.16
CA GLN A 1093 9.97 -6.25 12.95
C GLN A 1093 8.94 -5.40 12.21
N VAL A 1094 9.26 -4.99 10.98
CA VAL A 1094 8.38 -4.23 10.10
C VAL A 1094 8.03 -5.09 8.90
N ASN A 1095 6.74 -5.16 8.58
CA ASN A 1095 6.23 -5.87 7.42
C ASN A 1095 5.55 -4.88 6.47
N VAL A 1096 6.00 -4.86 5.22
CA VAL A 1096 5.42 -4.07 4.13
C VAL A 1096 4.61 -4.99 3.22
N ASP A 1097 3.34 -4.65 3.00
CA ASP A 1097 2.44 -5.36 2.11
C ASP A 1097 1.78 -4.41 1.09
N SER A 1098 1.27 -4.97 -0.02
CA SER A 1098 0.38 -4.29 -0.96
C SER A 1098 -0.89 -5.09 -1.21
N GLY A 1099 -1.93 -4.42 -1.72
CA GLY A 1099 -3.22 -5.03 -2.03
C GLY A 1099 -4.12 -5.22 -0.81
N VAL A 1100 -3.93 -4.41 0.24
CA VAL A 1100 -4.84 -4.33 1.38
C VAL A 1100 -6.06 -3.50 0.99
N ILE A 1101 -7.25 -4.06 1.22
CA ILE A 1101 -8.53 -3.37 1.11
C ILE A 1101 -8.91 -2.90 2.52
N VAL A 1102 -9.13 -1.59 2.68
CA VAL A 1102 -9.34 -0.94 3.97
C VAL A 1102 -10.82 -0.63 4.15
N ARG A 1103 -11.40 -1.04 5.28
CA ARG A 1103 -12.77 -0.70 5.71
C ARG A 1103 -13.84 -0.96 4.64
N GLU A 1104 -13.76 -2.08 3.91
CA GLU A 1104 -14.83 -2.47 2.98
C GLU A 1104 -16.13 -2.73 3.76
N LYS A 1105 -17.17 -1.95 3.45
CA LYS A 1105 -18.50 -2.12 4.06
C LYS A 1105 -19.10 -3.46 3.63
N VAL A 1106 -19.61 -4.20 4.61
CA VAL A 1106 -20.23 -5.52 4.41
C VAL A 1106 -21.61 -5.57 5.03
N THR A 1107 -22.47 -6.43 4.49
CA THR A 1107 -23.75 -6.79 5.10
C THR A 1107 -23.69 -8.27 5.45
N PRO A 1108 -23.40 -8.64 6.71
CA PRO A 1108 -23.39 -10.05 7.10
C PRO A 1108 -24.74 -10.70 6.85
N VAL A 1109 -24.74 -11.91 6.30
CA VAL A 1109 -25.96 -12.61 5.86
C VAL A 1109 -26.19 -13.83 6.74
N ILE A 1110 -27.42 -14.03 7.22
CA ILE A 1110 -27.74 -15.20 8.05
C ILE A 1110 -27.55 -16.49 7.25
N ASN A 1111 -26.96 -17.52 7.87
CA ASN A 1111 -26.79 -18.83 7.23
C ASN A 1111 -28.13 -19.54 7.02
N THR A 1112 -28.14 -20.56 6.16
CA THR A 1112 -29.35 -21.33 5.84
C THR A 1112 -30.00 -22.00 7.05
N ALA A 1113 -29.20 -22.35 8.08
CA ALA A 1113 -29.69 -22.96 9.32
C ALA A 1113 -30.19 -21.93 10.36
N GLY A 1114 -30.03 -20.62 10.12
CA GLY A 1114 -30.49 -19.56 11.01
C GLY A 1114 -29.71 -19.38 12.31
N THR A 1115 -28.49 -19.92 12.41
CA THR A 1115 -27.67 -20.00 13.62
C THR A 1115 -26.56 -18.96 13.71
N TYR A 1116 -26.01 -18.48 12.59
CA TYR A 1116 -24.93 -17.49 12.56
C TYR A 1116 -25.03 -16.59 11.33
N TYR A 1117 -24.36 -15.43 11.37
CA TYR A 1117 -24.22 -14.51 10.23
C TYR A 1117 -22.85 -14.66 9.58
N ASP A 1118 -22.83 -14.72 8.26
CA ASP A 1118 -21.67 -14.99 7.41
C ASP A 1118 -21.19 -13.75 6.65
N ILE A 1119 -19.88 -13.70 6.47
CA ILE A 1119 -19.18 -12.84 5.52
C ILE A 1119 -18.36 -13.74 4.60
N ASN A 1120 -18.40 -13.46 3.29
CA ASN A 1120 -17.54 -14.04 2.27
C ASN A 1120 -17.79 -15.53 1.94
N VAL A 1121 -19.07 -15.93 1.80
CA VAL A 1121 -19.45 -17.32 1.44
C VAL A 1121 -20.06 -17.42 0.04
N THR A 1122 -19.57 -18.32 -0.81
CA THR A 1122 -19.98 -18.48 -2.21
C THR A 1122 -21.41 -19.01 -2.38
N THR A 1123 -21.89 -19.77 -1.39
CA THR A 1123 -23.29 -20.24 -1.35
C THR A 1123 -24.30 -19.12 -1.10
N GLN A 1124 -23.85 -17.95 -0.64
CA GLN A 1124 -24.68 -16.75 -0.48
C GLN A 1124 -24.01 -15.55 -1.16
N PRO A 1125 -24.25 -15.34 -2.46
CA PRO A 1125 -23.54 -14.34 -3.26
C PRO A 1125 -23.59 -12.91 -2.70
N THR A 1126 -24.63 -12.55 -1.94
CA THR A 1126 -24.77 -11.23 -1.30
C THR A 1126 -23.82 -11.00 -0.13
N SER A 1127 -23.23 -12.07 0.43
CA SER A 1127 -22.22 -11.99 1.49
C SER A 1127 -20.79 -11.76 0.99
N LEU A 1128 -20.58 -11.85 -0.34
CA LEU A 1128 -19.25 -11.83 -0.94
C LEU A 1128 -18.59 -10.46 -0.81
N LEU A 1129 -17.30 -10.48 -0.45
CA LEU A 1129 -16.44 -9.31 -0.58
C LEU A 1129 -16.12 -9.07 -2.05
N LYS A 1130 -15.79 -7.82 -2.40
CA LYS A 1130 -15.46 -7.44 -3.79
C LYS A 1130 -14.29 -8.23 -4.36
N ASN A 1131 -13.29 -8.54 -3.53
CA ASN A 1131 -12.10 -9.28 -3.92
C ASN A 1131 -12.01 -10.60 -3.14
N LYS A 1132 -11.48 -11.65 -3.79
CA LYS A 1132 -11.17 -12.91 -3.09
C LYS A 1132 -10.20 -12.66 -1.95
N VAL A 1133 -10.51 -13.18 -0.77
CA VAL A 1133 -9.74 -12.92 0.45
C VAL A 1133 -8.53 -13.85 0.54
N LEU A 1134 -7.33 -13.30 0.63
CA LEU A 1134 -6.13 -14.06 1.04
C LEU A 1134 -6.14 -14.26 2.55
N ARG A 1135 -6.41 -13.19 3.30
CA ARG A 1135 -6.44 -13.19 4.77
C ARG A 1135 -7.23 -11.98 5.29
N PHE A 1136 -8.08 -12.18 6.30
CA PHE A 1136 -8.68 -11.09 7.07
C PHE A 1136 -7.64 -10.43 7.98
N ILE A 1137 -7.64 -9.10 8.01
CA ILE A 1137 -6.78 -8.31 8.91
C ILE A 1137 -7.59 -7.89 10.14
N SER A 1138 -8.79 -7.34 9.94
CA SER A 1138 -9.71 -7.00 11.04
C SER A 1138 -11.15 -6.83 10.55
N ILE A 1139 -12.10 -7.09 11.44
CA ILE A 1139 -13.53 -6.83 11.28
C ILE A 1139 -13.92 -5.79 12.32
N TYR A 1140 -14.76 -4.83 11.93
CA TYR A 1140 -15.15 -3.71 12.77
C TYR A 1140 -16.67 -3.59 12.84
N LYS A 1141 -17.17 -3.21 14.02
CA LYS A 1141 -18.56 -2.86 14.29
C LYS A 1141 -18.63 -1.38 14.71
N ASN A 1142 -19.33 -0.56 13.93
CA ASN A 1142 -19.39 0.90 14.12
C ASN A 1142 -18.00 1.54 14.25
N GLY A 1143 -17.05 1.10 13.42
CA GLY A 1143 -15.66 1.59 13.43
C GLY A 1143 -14.73 0.97 14.47
N ILE A 1144 -15.26 0.27 15.49
CA ILE A 1144 -14.49 -0.35 16.57
C ILE A 1144 -14.14 -1.80 16.20
N ILE A 1145 -12.92 -2.25 16.53
CA ILE A 1145 -12.48 -3.63 16.28
C ILE A 1145 -13.43 -4.61 16.97
N ASP A 1146 -13.99 -5.52 16.18
CA ASP A 1146 -14.93 -6.56 16.61
C ASP A 1146 -14.43 -7.97 16.26
N THR A 1147 -13.27 -8.11 15.59
CA THR A 1147 -12.65 -9.39 15.17
C THR A 1147 -12.72 -10.51 16.21
N PRO A 1148 -12.47 -10.29 17.53
CA PRO A 1148 -12.52 -11.37 18.53
C PRO A 1148 -13.89 -12.04 18.71
N ASN A 1149 -14.98 -11.40 18.25
CA ASN A 1149 -16.31 -11.98 18.27
C ASN A 1149 -16.60 -12.87 17.05
N TRP A 1150 -15.75 -12.81 16.03
CA TRP A 1150 -15.90 -13.54 14.77
C TRP A 1150 -15.00 -14.77 14.74
N THR A 1151 -15.52 -15.86 14.19
CA THR A 1151 -14.71 -17.02 13.84
C THR A 1151 -14.28 -16.90 12.39
N ILE A 1152 -12.98 -17.01 12.13
CA ILE A 1152 -12.39 -16.94 10.79
C ILE A 1152 -11.81 -18.31 10.46
N ALA A 1153 -12.23 -18.91 9.36
CA ALA A 1153 -11.72 -20.22 8.96
C ALA A 1153 -11.67 -20.42 7.44
N SER A 1154 -10.83 -21.36 7.04
CA SER A 1154 -10.82 -21.95 5.70
C SER A 1154 -11.78 -23.15 5.68
N THR A 1155 -12.73 -23.13 4.75
CA THR A 1155 -13.79 -24.15 4.59
C THR A 1155 -13.82 -24.66 3.13
N SER A 1156 -14.93 -25.17 2.61
CA SER A 1156 -15.06 -25.54 1.18
C SER A 1156 -15.86 -24.52 0.35
N ASN A 1157 -16.47 -23.51 0.97
CA ASN A 1157 -17.40 -22.57 0.32
C ASN A 1157 -17.07 -21.09 0.53
N GLN A 1158 -15.81 -20.75 0.84
CA GLN A 1158 -15.35 -19.37 0.93
C GLN A 1158 -15.00 -18.78 -0.45
N TYR A 1159 -15.02 -17.46 -0.56
CA TYR A 1159 -14.53 -16.74 -1.74
C TYR A 1159 -13.08 -16.26 -1.54
N GLY A 1160 -12.13 -17.11 -1.95
CA GLY A 1160 -10.71 -16.99 -1.61
C GLY A 1160 -10.30 -18.07 -0.62
N ASN A 1161 -9.52 -17.73 0.40
CA ASN A 1161 -8.97 -18.69 1.37
C ASN A 1161 -9.73 -18.72 2.70
N TYR A 1162 -10.46 -17.66 3.05
CA TYR A 1162 -11.14 -17.56 4.34
C TYR A 1162 -12.55 -16.97 4.23
N ARG A 1163 -13.43 -17.39 5.14
CA ARG A 1163 -14.69 -16.73 5.48
C ARG A 1163 -14.71 -16.37 6.96
N ALA A 1164 -15.65 -15.51 7.35
CA ALA A 1164 -15.86 -15.14 8.75
C ALA A 1164 -17.33 -15.33 9.14
N TRP A 1165 -17.60 -15.76 10.36
CA TRP A 1165 -18.96 -15.83 10.90
C TRP A 1165 -19.06 -15.43 12.37
N ILE A 1166 -20.23 -14.96 12.77
CA ILE A 1166 -20.56 -14.57 14.15
C ILE A 1166 -21.86 -15.24 14.57
N ASP A 1167 -21.92 -15.69 15.84
CA ASP A 1167 -23.14 -16.26 16.40
C ASP A 1167 -24.29 -15.26 16.34
N LYS A 1168 -25.50 -15.72 15.99
CA LYS A 1168 -26.69 -14.89 15.92
C LYS A 1168 -26.95 -14.10 17.21
N SER A 1169 -26.60 -14.64 18.38
CA SER A 1169 -26.79 -13.95 19.66
C SER A 1169 -25.84 -12.76 19.86
N LYS A 1170 -24.76 -12.67 19.08
CA LYS A 1170 -23.74 -11.61 19.17
C LYS A 1170 -23.82 -10.60 18.03
N PHE A 1171 -24.59 -10.90 16.99
CA PHE A 1171 -24.77 -10.01 15.84
C PHE A 1171 -25.71 -8.86 16.17
N ASP A 1172 -25.35 -7.65 15.75
CA ASP A 1172 -26.15 -6.43 15.90
C ASP A 1172 -26.60 -5.94 14.53
N SER A 1173 -27.85 -6.20 14.16
CA SER A 1173 -28.39 -5.81 12.85
C SER A 1173 -28.50 -4.30 12.63
N THR A 1174 -28.33 -3.48 13.67
CA THR A 1174 -28.38 -2.01 13.57
C THR A 1174 -27.00 -1.39 13.37
N ALA A 1175 -25.93 -2.16 13.53
CA ALA A 1175 -24.57 -1.69 13.41
C ALA A 1175 -24.06 -1.74 11.96
N GLU A 1176 -23.14 -0.83 11.64
CA GLU A 1176 -22.36 -0.91 10.42
C GLU A 1176 -21.16 -1.83 10.63
N TYR A 1177 -21.02 -2.84 9.76
CA TYR A 1177 -19.86 -3.72 9.72
C TYR A 1177 -18.94 -3.36 8.55
N THR A 1178 -17.65 -3.26 8.85
CA THR A 1178 -16.59 -3.07 7.83
C THR A 1178 -15.48 -4.08 8.04
N VAL A 1179 -14.77 -4.40 6.96
CA VAL A 1179 -13.69 -5.40 6.97
C VAL A 1179 -12.46 -4.84 6.29
N THR A 1180 -11.30 -5.04 6.92
CA THR A 1180 -9.98 -4.83 6.31
C THR A 1180 -9.35 -6.19 6.03
N TYR A 1181 -8.88 -6.42 4.80
CA TYR A 1181 -8.33 -7.72 4.39
C TYR A 1181 -7.29 -7.58 3.27
N LEU A 1182 -6.47 -8.62 3.10
CA LEU A 1182 -5.51 -8.73 2.01
C LEU A 1182 -6.16 -9.48 0.84
N ALA A 1183 -6.11 -8.92 -0.37
CA ALA A 1183 -6.63 -9.58 -1.56
C ALA A 1183 -5.75 -10.76 -2.01
N LEU A 1184 -6.38 -11.86 -2.44
CA LEU A 1184 -5.72 -13.06 -3.00
C LEU A 1184 -5.20 -12.80 -4.40
N GLU A 1185 -6.05 -12.24 -5.26
CA GLU A 1185 -5.70 -11.98 -6.66
C GLU A 1185 -4.98 -10.64 -6.81
N LYS A 1186 -3.89 -10.45 -6.06
CA LYS A 1186 -3.03 -9.25 -6.13
C LYS A 1186 -2.64 -8.86 -7.56
N PRO A 1187 -2.33 -9.80 -8.49
CA PRO A 1187 -2.02 -9.45 -9.87
C PRO A 1187 -3.10 -8.64 -10.59
N LEU A 1188 -4.37 -8.73 -10.17
CA LEU A 1188 -5.48 -7.97 -10.76
C LEU A 1188 -5.57 -6.52 -10.23
N LEU A 1189 -4.87 -6.23 -9.12
CA LEU A 1189 -5.08 -5.02 -8.33
C LEU A 1189 -3.83 -4.15 -8.21
N THR A 1190 -2.65 -4.75 -8.01
CA THR A 1190 -1.44 -4.00 -7.63
C THR A 1190 -0.14 -4.70 -8.03
N THR A 1191 0.95 -3.94 -8.00
CA THR A 1191 2.33 -4.44 -7.95
C THR A 1191 2.89 -4.41 -6.51
N ASN A 1192 4.14 -4.83 -6.33
CA ASN A 1192 4.87 -4.79 -5.06
C ASN A 1192 5.66 -3.47 -4.91
N PRO A 1193 5.68 -2.86 -3.72
CA PRO A 1193 6.53 -1.70 -3.43
C PRO A 1193 8.01 -2.09 -3.42
N LEU A 1194 8.84 -1.22 -3.98
CA LEU A 1194 10.31 -1.35 -3.94
C LEU A 1194 10.96 -0.38 -2.95
N SER A 1195 10.25 0.70 -2.60
CA SER A 1195 10.78 1.79 -1.81
C SER A 1195 9.69 2.34 -0.89
N VAL A 1196 9.73 1.91 0.35
CA VAL A 1196 9.03 2.50 1.49
C VAL A 1196 10.09 3.05 2.42
N LYS A 1197 10.27 4.37 2.44
CA LYS A 1197 11.26 5.01 3.29
C LYS A 1197 10.66 5.26 4.66
N LEU A 1198 11.36 4.79 5.68
CA LEU A 1198 11.08 5.09 7.08
C LEU A 1198 12.13 6.06 7.58
N SER A 1199 11.74 7.25 8.00
CA SER A 1199 12.62 8.24 8.62
C SER A 1199 12.21 8.44 10.08
N TYR A 1200 13.10 8.12 11.01
CA TYR A 1200 12.82 8.11 12.45
C TYR A 1200 13.95 8.77 13.25
N ALA A 1201 13.62 9.25 14.44
CA ALA A 1201 14.56 9.92 15.33
C ALA A 1201 15.76 9.03 15.72
N ASN A 1202 16.96 9.61 15.71
CA ASN A 1202 18.19 8.94 16.11
C ASN A 1202 18.55 9.10 17.61
N SER A 1203 17.74 9.82 18.39
CA SER A 1203 17.95 10.05 19.82
C SER A 1203 16.61 10.20 20.56
N ILE A 1204 16.63 10.02 21.88
CA ILE A 1204 15.45 10.21 22.74
C ILE A 1204 14.93 11.66 22.64
N ARG A 1205 15.82 12.65 22.50
CA ARG A 1205 15.43 14.06 22.38
C ARG A 1205 14.68 14.32 21.08
N SER A 1206 15.18 13.80 19.95
CA SER A 1206 14.49 13.94 18.66
C SER A 1206 13.17 13.14 18.65
N ALA A 1207 13.12 11.98 19.29
CA ALA A 1207 11.87 11.21 19.42
C ALA A 1207 10.82 11.93 20.28
N LEU A 1208 11.25 12.57 21.36
CA LEU A 1208 10.38 13.40 22.20
C LEU A 1208 9.86 14.62 21.43
N ASN A 1209 10.72 15.31 20.70
CA ASN A 1209 10.32 16.43 19.84
C ASN A 1209 9.31 15.99 18.77
N ASP A 1210 9.54 14.88 18.07
CA ASP A 1210 8.60 14.32 17.08
C ASP A 1210 7.22 14.07 17.72
N THR A 1211 7.21 13.54 18.94
CA THR A 1211 5.97 13.28 19.69
C THR A 1211 5.29 14.60 20.10
N MET A 1212 6.04 15.58 20.58
CA MET A 1212 5.51 16.91 20.94
C MET A 1212 4.89 17.61 19.74
N THR A 1213 5.60 17.68 18.61
CA THR A 1213 5.08 18.24 17.36
C THR A 1213 3.79 17.53 16.94
N LYS A 1214 3.74 16.19 17.01
CA LYS A 1214 2.52 15.46 16.65
C LYS A 1214 1.35 15.71 17.61
N VAL A 1215 1.62 15.89 18.91
CA VAL A 1215 0.60 16.28 19.90
C VAL A 1215 0.09 17.68 19.61
N GLU A 1216 0.96 18.63 19.27
CA GLU A 1216 0.59 19.99 18.87
C GLU A 1216 -0.27 19.99 17.59
N ASP A 1217 0.14 19.24 16.56
CA ASP A 1217 -0.62 19.05 15.32
C ASP A 1217 -2.01 18.45 15.59
N ASN A 1218 -2.08 17.38 16.39
CA ASN A 1218 -3.33 16.74 16.78
C ASN A 1218 -4.25 17.68 17.56
N THR A 1219 -3.69 18.46 18.49
CA THR A 1219 -4.45 19.44 19.29
C THR A 1219 -5.03 20.53 18.38
N THR A 1220 -4.24 21.01 17.43
CA THR A 1220 -4.68 21.99 16.43
C THR A 1220 -5.79 21.41 15.55
N MET A 1221 -5.64 20.19 15.05
CA MET A 1221 -6.65 19.53 14.22
C MET A 1221 -7.95 19.27 15.00
N LEU A 1222 -7.86 18.85 16.26
CA LEU A 1222 -9.03 18.64 17.12
C LEU A 1222 -9.82 19.94 17.28
N SER A 1223 -9.15 21.05 17.57
CA SER A 1223 -9.78 22.38 17.65
C SER A 1223 -10.49 22.78 16.35
N VAL A 1224 -9.87 22.51 15.19
CA VAL A 1224 -10.50 22.75 13.88
C VAL A 1224 -11.75 21.87 13.67
N HIS A 1225 -11.68 20.59 14.04
CA HIS A 1225 -12.82 19.67 13.93
C HIS A 1225 -13.96 20.05 14.87
N GLU A 1226 -13.67 20.42 16.12
CA GLU A 1226 -14.66 20.91 17.07
C GLU A 1226 -15.43 22.11 16.50
N LYS A 1227 -14.71 23.08 15.92
CA LYS A 1227 -15.33 24.23 15.25
C LYS A 1227 -16.20 23.80 14.07
N ALA A 1228 -15.71 22.90 13.21
CA ALA A 1228 -16.46 22.42 12.06
C ALA A 1228 -17.74 21.66 12.46
N ILE A 1229 -17.67 20.84 13.52
CA ILE A 1229 -18.83 20.12 14.07
C ILE A 1229 -19.88 21.10 14.60
N VAL A 1230 -19.46 22.15 15.31
CA VAL A 1230 -20.37 23.20 15.78
C VAL A 1230 -21.07 23.89 14.60
N GLU A 1231 -20.33 24.26 13.56
CA GLU A 1231 -20.92 24.86 12.35
C GLU A 1231 -21.92 23.92 11.65
N LEU A 1232 -21.59 22.62 11.59
CA LEU A 1232 -22.44 21.61 10.97
C LEU A 1232 -23.71 21.37 11.80
N TYR A 1233 -23.59 21.33 13.13
CA TYR A 1233 -24.73 21.25 14.05
C TYR A 1233 -25.66 22.45 13.90
N VAL A 1234 -25.12 23.66 13.78
CA VAL A 1234 -25.91 24.88 13.51
C VAL A 1234 -26.67 24.76 12.19
N ARG A 1235 -26.01 24.26 11.12
CA ARG A 1235 -26.66 24.06 9.81
C ARG A 1235 -27.75 22.99 9.87
N VAL A 1236 -27.52 21.87 10.55
CA VAL A 1236 -28.51 20.80 10.72
C VAL A 1236 -29.71 21.32 11.52
N LYS A 1237 -29.49 22.04 12.63
CA LYS A 1237 -30.59 22.66 13.39
C LYS A 1237 -31.37 23.69 12.57
N ALA A 1238 -30.68 24.45 11.72
CA ALA A 1238 -31.34 25.39 10.79
C ALA A 1238 -32.13 24.68 9.68
N LEU A 1239 -31.77 23.45 9.31
CA LEU A 1239 -32.52 22.60 8.39
C LEU A 1239 -33.70 21.92 9.07
N GLU A 1240 -33.58 21.50 10.34
CA GLU A 1240 -34.69 20.94 11.13
C GLU A 1240 -35.77 21.99 11.46
N ALA A 1241 -35.38 23.27 11.51
CA ALA A 1241 -36.29 24.39 11.75
C ALA A 1241 -37.03 24.86 10.47
N LYS A 1242 -36.68 24.34 9.30
CA LYS A 1242 -37.35 24.58 8.01
C LYS A 1242 -38.23 23.40 7.64
#